data_AF-A0A9P6P2U7-F1
#
_entry.id   AF-A0A9P6P2U7-F1
#
_cell.length_a   1.000
_cell.length_b   1.000
_cell.length_c   1.000
_cell.angle_alpha   90.00
_cell.angle_beta   90.00
_cell.angle_gamma   90.00
#
_symmetry.space_group_name_H-M   'P 1'
#
loop_
_entity.id
_entity.type
_entity.pdbx_description
1 polymer ?
#
loop_
_entity_poly.entity_id
_entity_poly.type
_entity_poly.pdbx_seq_one_letter_code
_entity_poly.pdbx_strand_id
1 'polypeptide(L)'
;MIASTALIAALLKGKGADTTTDKQTQRSIVEQHIIETKVVVDPDTASTAGSQSTIVDEDSSLQLKSRLIDLFSSEGLLLSANQAIGYVGYALSDLVFLYPGSSSTLGQGLSEWTQEAVRNSRGELVKVLEMETRAGALQAVQGALAQQKDKTATVLTSSEALLPMIPNIHALALTRQPVVFHVAAQSVDEDLVAHSHVDTVLAARNTGALLLSSSTVQESHDIAVIAHLLARAVGLPVIHFFDGAAASKEIQRARLLPYHRLAQLLQGTASGKVDYAEAYGVAIKALAQFGYKPFEYVGAANAETVLVTLEASTASLRSSVERASVNTSVGLLSIRLYRPWSEANFIAALPQTVRRVVVLEEGDGLFAFNSPLYLDIAAAIRFTLERQARPRLVTAQASDFNHLQKGHIPVLVKEAEHETFIDLLAGTFSEHLQEEQDDGVWNAVFWDVEKDGSAKAAANITQLIHQQTPTLPVAARAARDAYRLGGAVVSTRVGTTKHSKAQFIGIHNTTLIKEYDILALAEQKATILVHGPWTHGDEIEAHLTNEFKLALTQLGIKLYAIDGARIAEELGLHQKSSHVVWEAAYLQLTQPSSGSVASRLAGLYEELELGEEKRDLRVFTNELVAAVSKGLVQIELLPTWTILEINDTKLPVQPIDRAAVAADHDDDEDDDETVEAEDDEDKASAETGKWHKAAWHVIFKEAFANESAVRPDLHESTHVVKLTENKRLTPGAYDRNVFHLEFDTTQTSLKYEIGDALGVHGHNDYEEVQSFLDWYGLRPNDVVLVKNNARKEARTVFQLFSQTLDIFGRPSKNFYERLATYATDPKEREQLLYLVSAEGKEEYKKRVDDTVTYEDLLREFSSAKPPLEALVQLVTPIKPRHYSIASSQKLHPNSVHLLVVAVEWTNAAGEQRFGQCTRYLANLTPGVDVTVSIKPSVMKLPPLDTQPVIMAGLGTGMAPFRAFIQERAVAKAAGKEVGPVVLYFGSRNRRNEYLYGEELEAYHAEGLLSHMGLAFSRDQKEKVYIQHKMMEDAELLHDYLINKNGHFYLCGPTWPVPDVKDAVVYGLKNFGGIDEAKASELIEEWKEQEKYVLEVY
;
A
#
# COMPACT_ATOMS: atom_id res chain seq x y z
N MET A 1 1.29 0.97 39.93
CA MET A 1 2.18 0.35 40.94
C MET A 1 1.73 -1.03 41.44
N ILE A 2 0.43 -1.35 41.56
CA ILE A 2 -0.03 -2.67 42.10
C ILE A 2 -0.06 -3.80 41.05
N ALA A 3 -0.10 -3.48 39.74
CA ALA A 3 -0.12 -4.49 38.68
C ALA A 3 1.23 -5.22 38.48
N SER A 4 2.36 -4.58 38.81
CA SER A 4 3.71 -5.10 38.53
C SER A 4 4.15 -6.21 39.51
N THR A 5 3.60 -6.23 40.72
CA THR A 5 3.92 -7.24 41.75
C THR A 5 3.18 -8.57 41.54
N ALA A 6 2.03 -8.57 40.86
CA ALA A 6 1.27 -9.78 40.55
C ALA A 6 1.96 -10.63 39.46
N LEU A 7 2.59 -9.98 38.47
CA LEU A 7 3.29 -10.65 37.37
C LEU A 7 4.58 -11.35 37.85
N ILE A 8 5.30 -10.73 38.78
CA ILE A 8 6.53 -11.30 39.39
C ILE A 8 6.19 -12.51 40.28
N ALA A 9 5.04 -12.48 40.97
CA ALA A 9 4.58 -13.60 41.80
C ALA A 9 4.11 -14.82 40.98
N ALA A 10 3.61 -14.60 39.76
CA ALA A 10 3.25 -15.69 38.84
C ALA A 10 4.49 -16.36 38.23
N LEU A 11 5.52 -15.57 37.87
CA LEU A 11 6.78 -16.08 37.30
C LEU A 11 7.64 -16.87 38.31
N LEU A 12 7.51 -16.59 39.60
CA LEU A 12 8.23 -17.30 40.66
C LEU A 12 7.58 -18.63 41.10
N LYS A 13 6.32 -18.90 40.72
CA LYS A 13 5.61 -20.13 41.08
C LYS A 13 5.75 -21.28 40.08
N GLY A 14 6.43 -21.07 38.95
CA GLY A 14 6.59 -22.07 37.88
C GLY A 14 7.81 -22.99 37.97
N LYS A 15 8.62 -22.94 39.04
CA LYS A 15 9.83 -23.77 39.19
C LYS A 15 9.68 -24.82 40.30
N GLY A 16 9.37 -26.06 39.91
CA GLY A 16 9.46 -27.23 40.78
C GLY A 16 9.25 -28.55 40.02
N ALA A 17 10.32 -29.36 39.95
CA ALA A 17 10.43 -30.76 39.48
C ALA A 17 10.21 -30.99 37.97
N ASP A 18 10.99 -31.78 37.23
CA ASP A 18 11.83 -32.91 37.62
C ASP A 18 13.03 -33.10 36.66
N THR A 19 14.10 -33.66 37.22
CA THR A 19 15.36 -34.03 36.58
C THR A 19 15.29 -35.40 35.91
N THR A 20 15.88 -35.61 34.72
CA THR A 20 16.96 -36.59 34.45
C THR A 20 17.21 -36.84 32.95
N THR A 21 18.52 -36.93 32.60
CA THR A 21 19.14 -37.61 31.42
C THR A 21 18.77 -37.11 30.01
N ASP A 22 19.69 -36.82 29.08
CA ASP A 22 20.91 -37.57 28.78
C ASP A 22 21.97 -36.69 28.09
N LYS A 23 23.24 -36.94 28.43
CA LYS A 23 24.42 -36.35 27.80
C LYS A 23 24.99 -37.38 26.84
N GLN A 24 24.75 -37.24 25.54
CA GLN A 24 25.70 -37.66 24.51
C GLN A 24 25.23 -37.17 23.14
N THR A 25 26.13 -36.47 22.46
CA THR A 25 26.36 -36.38 21.00
C THR A 25 26.53 -34.93 20.55
N GLN A 26 27.61 -34.30 21.03
CA GLN A 26 28.33 -33.32 20.22
C GLN A 26 29.47 -34.07 19.51
N ARG A 27 29.66 -33.73 18.23
CA ARG A 27 30.75 -34.07 17.29
C ARG A 27 30.29 -34.99 16.15
N SER A 28 30.08 -34.42 14.97
CA SER A 28 30.97 -34.63 13.81
C SER A 28 30.43 -33.96 12.54
N ILE A 29 31.36 -33.59 11.67
CA ILE A 29 31.22 -33.32 10.22
C ILE A 29 31.06 -31.83 9.87
N VAL A 30 32.20 -31.15 9.97
CA VAL A 30 32.69 -30.22 8.94
C VAL A 30 33.43 -31.06 7.89
N GLU A 31 33.42 -30.59 6.64
CA GLU A 31 34.09 -31.09 5.40
C GLU A 31 33.24 -31.98 4.47
N GLN A 32 32.88 -31.44 3.28
CA GLN A 32 33.31 -31.94 1.96
C GLN A 32 32.35 -31.49 0.82
N HIS A 33 32.77 -30.56 -0.06
CA HIS A 33 32.95 -30.76 -1.52
C HIS A 33 33.12 -29.43 -2.28
N ILE A 34 34.21 -29.36 -3.06
CA ILE A 34 34.48 -28.44 -4.16
C ILE A 34 34.33 -29.27 -5.45
N ILE A 35 33.54 -28.84 -6.43
CA ILE A 35 33.71 -29.25 -7.85
C ILE A 35 33.35 -28.07 -8.77
N GLU A 36 34.29 -27.74 -9.67
CA GLU A 36 34.18 -26.79 -10.79
C GLU A 36 33.17 -27.25 -11.85
N THR A 37 32.40 -26.34 -12.48
CA THR A 37 32.06 -26.49 -13.91
C THR A 37 31.80 -25.13 -14.57
N LYS A 38 32.48 -24.91 -15.71
CA LYS A 38 32.38 -23.77 -16.63
C LYS A 38 31.04 -23.73 -17.35
N VAL A 39 30.48 -22.53 -17.55
CA VAL A 39 29.38 -22.27 -18.50
C VAL A 39 29.93 -21.47 -19.70
N VAL A 40 29.55 -21.92 -20.90
CA VAL A 40 29.75 -21.27 -22.19
C VAL A 40 28.40 -20.66 -22.56
N VAL A 41 28.37 -19.37 -22.87
CA VAL A 41 27.17 -18.65 -23.36
C VAL A 41 27.38 -18.35 -24.84
N ASP A 42 26.37 -18.63 -25.66
CA ASP A 42 26.25 -18.14 -27.04
C ASP A 42 24.86 -17.48 -27.16
N PRO A 43 24.76 -16.23 -27.65
CA PRO A 43 23.54 -15.42 -27.66
C PRO A 43 22.84 -15.55 -29.02
N ASP A 44 21.50 -15.48 -29.03
CA ASP A 44 20.69 -14.88 -30.11
C ASP A 44 19.22 -15.29 -29.96
N THR A 45 18.34 -14.34 -29.67
CA THR A 45 17.25 -13.89 -30.56
C THR A 45 16.19 -13.09 -29.77
N ALA A 46 16.23 -11.76 -29.92
CA ALA A 46 15.20 -10.83 -29.47
C ALA A 46 14.47 -10.19 -30.67
N SER A 47 13.14 -10.09 -30.59
CA SER A 47 12.21 -9.21 -31.34
C SER A 47 10.78 -9.65 -30.97
N THR A 48 9.79 -8.85 -30.55
CA THR A 48 9.55 -7.40 -30.66
C THR A 48 8.33 -7.00 -29.83
N ALA A 49 8.39 -5.76 -29.30
CA ALA A 49 7.32 -4.81 -28.99
C ALA A 49 6.47 -5.01 -27.73
N GLY A 50 6.83 -4.29 -26.65
CA GLY A 50 5.96 -4.10 -25.49
C GLY A 50 6.53 -3.50 -24.20
N SER A 51 7.72 -2.87 -24.16
CA SER A 51 8.23 -2.26 -22.91
C SER A 51 8.94 -0.92 -23.15
N GLN A 52 8.59 0.11 -22.36
CA GLN A 52 9.45 1.28 -22.14
C GLN A 52 10.42 1.01 -20.97
N SER A 53 11.19 -0.07 -21.12
CA SER A 53 12.45 -0.29 -20.44
C SER A 53 13.27 -1.16 -21.38
N THR A 54 14.09 -0.54 -22.22
CA THR A 54 15.06 -1.26 -23.02
C THR A 54 16.06 -1.91 -22.06
N ILE A 55 16.10 -3.24 -22.04
CA ILE A 55 17.15 -4.01 -21.41
C ILE A 55 18.43 -3.64 -22.17
N VAL A 56 19.29 -2.85 -21.53
CA VAL A 56 20.66 -2.60 -21.99
C VAL A 56 21.49 -3.78 -21.49
N ASP A 57 22.27 -4.42 -22.35
CA ASP A 57 23.24 -5.47 -22.00
C ASP A 57 24.01 -5.08 -20.72
N GLU A 58 23.81 -5.83 -19.62
CA GLU A 58 24.34 -5.49 -18.30
C GLU A 58 25.88 -5.49 -18.27
N ASP A 59 26.51 -6.26 -19.16
CA ASP A 59 27.96 -6.51 -19.17
C ASP A 59 28.84 -5.37 -19.74
N SER A 60 28.26 -4.26 -20.21
CA SER A 60 29.04 -3.14 -20.80
C SER A 60 28.57 -1.73 -20.42
N SER A 61 27.69 -1.61 -19.42
CA SER A 61 27.08 -0.33 -19.05
C SER A 61 27.91 0.49 -18.05
N LEU A 62 27.95 1.82 -18.22
CA LEU A 62 28.72 2.71 -17.36
C LEU A 62 28.00 2.92 -16.01
N GLN A 63 28.59 2.41 -14.92
CA GLN A 63 28.12 2.65 -13.55
C GLN A 63 28.93 3.76 -12.86
N LEU A 64 28.22 4.75 -12.32
CA LEU A 64 28.83 5.88 -11.60
C LEU A 64 28.52 5.78 -10.11
N LYS A 65 29.55 5.92 -9.27
CA LYS A 65 29.40 6.09 -7.82
C LYS A 65 29.52 7.57 -7.49
N SER A 66 28.52 8.10 -6.79
CA SER A 66 28.59 9.45 -6.26
C SER A 66 29.60 9.46 -5.09
N ARG A 67 30.60 10.35 -5.16
CA ARG A 67 31.60 10.57 -4.11
C ARG A 67 31.01 11.15 -2.82
N LEU A 68 29.72 11.46 -2.83
CA LEU A 68 29.03 12.16 -1.74
C LEU A 68 28.72 11.28 -0.53
N ILE A 69 28.73 9.94 -0.69
CA ILE A 69 28.40 8.98 0.37
C ILE A 69 29.67 8.36 0.99
N ASP A 70 30.86 8.80 0.59
CA ASP A 70 32.07 8.35 1.25
C ASP A 70 32.25 9.10 2.59
N LEU A 71 31.64 8.53 3.64
CA LEU A 71 31.64 9.04 5.01
C LEU A 71 33.05 9.24 5.60
N PHE A 72 34.09 8.78 4.89
CA PHE A 72 35.47 8.78 5.34
C PHE A 72 36.38 9.81 4.64
N SER A 73 35.92 10.53 3.60
CA SER A 73 36.85 11.28 2.73
C SER A 73 36.77 12.82 2.69
N SER A 74 35.94 13.55 3.46
CA SER A 74 36.06 15.03 3.54
C SER A 74 35.35 15.76 4.70
N GLU A 75 35.70 17.04 4.94
CA GLU A 75 35.09 17.93 5.96
C GLU A 75 33.71 18.46 5.54
N GLY A 76 32.65 17.92 6.13
CA GLY A 76 31.28 18.43 6.00
C GLY A 76 30.50 17.73 4.89
N LEU A 77 29.88 16.61 5.25
CA LEU A 77 29.11 15.74 4.37
C LEU A 77 27.61 16.05 4.50
N LEU A 78 26.84 15.82 3.45
CA LEU A 78 25.38 15.73 3.53
C LEU A 78 25.02 14.30 3.90
N LEU A 79 24.36 14.13 5.04
CA LEU A 79 23.94 12.81 5.52
C LEU A 79 22.66 12.92 6.35
N SER A 80 22.01 11.78 6.59
CA SER A 80 20.87 11.69 7.50
C SER A 80 21.32 11.45 8.94
N ALA A 81 20.41 11.66 9.91
CA ALA A 81 20.69 11.33 11.31
C ALA A 81 21.08 9.86 11.49
N ASN A 82 20.46 8.94 10.73
CA ASN A 82 20.76 7.51 10.78
C ASN A 82 22.21 7.21 10.36
N GLN A 83 22.69 7.85 9.30
CA GLN A 83 24.08 7.70 8.85
C GLN A 83 25.07 8.31 9.85
N ALA A 84 24.73 9.47 10.44
CA ALA A 84 25.55 10.14 11.44
C ALA A 84 25.78 9.26 12.68
N ILE A 85 24.69 8.64 13.15
CA ILE A 85 24.68 7.75 14.30
C ILE A 85 25.37 6.42 13.96
N GLY A 86 25.10 5.85 12.79
CA GLY A 86 25.77 4.64 12.30
C GLY A 86 27.29 4.82 12.24
N TYR A 87 27.76 5.96 11.72
CA TYR A 87 29.18 6.31 11.68
C TYR A 87 29.83 6.29 13.07
N VAL A 88 29.22 6.94 14.06
CA VAL A 88 29.75 7.00 15.43
C VAL A 88 29.66 5.63 16.13
N GLY A 89 28.53 4.95 15.99
CA GLY A 89 28.27 3.63 16.55
C GLY A 89 29.30 2.61 16.05
N TYR A 90 29.59 2.60 14.76
CA TYR A 90 30.63 1.75 14.17
C TYR A 90 32.03 2.18 14.65
N ALA A 91 32.33 3.48 14.67
CA ALA A 91 33.65 3.99 15.05
C ALA A 91 34.04 3.67 16.50
N LEU A 92 33.08 3.69 17.44
CA LEU A 92 33.35 3.58 18.88
C LEU A 92 33.02 2.20 19.48
N SER A 93 32.58 1.24 18.65
CA SER A 93 32.17 -0.10 19.09
C SER A 93 33.03 -1.22 18.51
N ASP A 94 33.06 -2.36 19.21
CA ASP A 94 33.54 -3.63 18.65
C ASP A 94 32.39 -4.50 18.15
N LEU A 95 31.23 -4.38 18.80
CA LEU A 95 30.02 -5.12 18.51
C LEU A 95 28.89 -4.14 18.25
N VAL A 96 28.24 -4.24 17.10
CA VAL A 96 27.06 -3.45 16.75
C VAL A 96 25.90 -4.43 16.56
N PHE A 97 24.87 -4.30 17.38
CA PHE A 97 23.65 -5.10 17.28
C PHE A 97 22.56 -4.27 16.62
N LEU A 98 22.05 -4.77 15.50
CA LEU A 98 20.95 -4.17 14.76
C LEU A 98 19.66 -4.87 15.14
N TYR A 99 18.66 -4.08 15.56
CA TYR A 99 17.32 -4.56 15.82
C TYR A 99 16.37 -3.77 14.91
N PRO A 100 16.12 -4.27 13.70
CA PRO A 100 15.30 -3.57 12.71
C PRO A 100 13.88 -3.37 13.25
N GLY A 101 13.32 -2.17 13.01
CA GLY A 101 11.92 -1.86 13.26
C GLY A 101 11.15 -1.80 11.95
N SER A 102 9.82 -1.83 12.00
CA SER A 102 8.93 -1.85 10.83
C SER A 102 9.28 -0.80 9.77
N SER A 103 9.72 0.38 10.20
CA SER A 103 9.92 1.58 9.37
C SER A 103 11.29 2.25 9.54
N SER A 104 12.23 1.65 10.31
CA SER A 104 13.49 2.29 10.69
C SER A 104 14.66 1.83 9.82
N THR A 105 15.32 2.77 9.12
CA THR A 105 16.55 2.52 8.33
C THR A 105 17.84 2.66 9.14
N LEU A 106 17.75 2.78 10.47
CA LEU A 106 18.91 2.97 11.34
C LEU A 106 19.81 1.73 11.33
N GLY A 107 21.06 1.91 10.88
CA GLY A 107 22.06 0.84 10.79
C GLY A 107 22.10 0.10 9.46
N GLN A 108 21.21 0.44 8.52
CA GLN A 108 21.24 -0.08 7.14
C GLN A 108 22.59 0.26 6.47
N GLY A 109 23.19 -0.72 5.80
CA GLY A 109 24.49 -0.60 5.13
C GLY A 109 25.73 -0.74 6.03
N LEU A 110 25.57 -0.89 7.36
CA LEU A 110 26.74 -1.11 8.24
C LEU A 110 27.37 -2.50 8.05
N SER A 111 26.59 -3.50 7.61
CA SER A 111 27.09 -4.83 7.27
C SER A 111 28.07 -4.76 6.09
N GLU A 112 27.80 -3.91 5.09
CA GLU A 112 28.69 -3.68 3.94
C GLU A 112 30.06 -3.16 4.39
N TRP A 113 30.12 -2.25 5.37
CA TRP A 113 31.40 -1.73 5.89
C TRP A 113 32.26 -2.84 6.53
N THR A 114 31.60 -3.86 7.09
CA THR A 114 32.30 -5.02 7.64
C THR A 114 32.87 -5.89 6.52
N GLN A 115 32.13 -6.08 5.43
CA GLN A 115 32.56 -6.79 4.23
C GLN A 115 33.72 -6.07 3.52
N GLU A 116 33.67 -4.73 3.44
CA GLU A 116 34.74 -3.86 2.92
C GLU A 116 35.95 -3.73 3.88
N ALA A 117 35.95 -4.46 5.00
CA ALA A 117 37.00 -4.46 6.02
C ALA A 117 37.32 -3.08 6.62
N VAL A 118 36.32 -2.19 6.70
CA VAL A 118 36.42 -0.90 7.39
C VAL A 118 36.68 -1.14 8.87
N ARG A 119 37.75 -0.53 9.40
CA ARG A 119 38.17 -0.67 10.81
C ARG A 119 37.62 0.46 11.65
N ASN A 120 37.25 0.17 12.91
CA ASN A 120 36.81 1.18 13.87
C ASN A 120 37.95 2.15 14.25
N SER A 121 37.64 3.13 15.12
CA SER A 121 38.62 4.14 15.57
C SER A 121 39.83 3.57 16.32
N ARG A 122 39.78 2.31 16.79
CA ARG A 122 40.90 1.60 17.41
C ARG A 122 41.71 0.74 16.43
N GLY A 123 41.31 0.68 15.16
CA GLY A 123 41.94 -0.17 14.15
C GLY A 123 41.47 -1.63 14.19
N GLU A 124 40.37 -1.91 14.89
CA GLU A 124 39.80 -3.26 15.03
C GLU A 124 38.65 -3.45 14.03
N LEU A 125 38.42 -4.71 13.61
CA LEU A 125 37.24 -5.06 12.80
C LEU A 125 36.00 -5.08 13.71
N VAL A 126 34.92 -4.48 13.23
CA VAL A 126 33.63 -4.45 13.93
C VAL A 126 32.83 -5.68 13.56
N LYS A 127 32.12 -6.25 14.53
CA LYS A 127 31.12 -7.29 14.26
C LYS A 127 29.73 -6.65 14.27
N VAL A 128 29.12 -6.55 13.10
CA VAL A 128 27.70 -6.18 12.96
C VAL A 128 26.86 -7.46 13.04
N LEU A 129 25.82 -7.44 13.86
CA LEU A 129 24.93 -8.58 14.13
C LEU A 129 23.48 -8.12 14.03
N GLU A 130 22.76 -8.64 13.06
CA GLU A 130 21.33 -8.45 12.95
C GLU A 130 20.58 -9.42 13.89
N MET A 131 19.55 -8.90 14.56
CA MET A 131 18.89 -9.57 15.68
C MET A 131 17.36 -9.44 15.57
N GLU A 132 16.65 -10.51 15.92
CA GLU A 132 15.18 -10.48 16.03
C GLU A 132 14.68 -9.56 17.17
N THR A 133 13.54 -8.92 16.96
CA THR A 133 12.86 -8.03 17.91
C THR A 133 11.94 -8.78 18.88
N ARG A 134 12.50 -9.61 19.75
CA ARG A 134 11.73 -10.39 20.76
C ARG A 134 12.20 -10.20 22.19
N ALA A 135 11.29 -10.48 23.14
CA ALA A 135 11.61 -10.50 24.56
C ALA A 135 12.75 -11.50 24.84
N GLY A 136 13.91 -10.98 25.26
CA GLY A 136 15.11 -11.78 25.52
C GLY A 136 16.23 -11.67 24.48
N ALA A 137 15.98 -11.07 23.31
CA ALA A 137 17.03 -10.94 22.30
C ALA A 137 18.24 -10.11 22.80
N LEU A 138 18.00 -9.09 23.64
CA LEU A 138 19.05 -8.32 24.31
C LEU A 138 19.95 -9.15 25.26
N GLN A 139 19.57 -10.38 25.61
CA GLN A 139 20.46 -11.29 26.36
C GLN A 139 21.71 -11.65 25.56
N ALA A 140 21.66 -11.60 24.22
CA ALA A 140 22.85 -11.76 23.38
C ALA A 140 23.90 -10.68 23.68
N VAL A 141 23.46 -9.42 23.86
CA VAL A 141 24.34 -8.30 24.23
C VAL A 141 24.96 -8.54 25.61
N GLN A 142 24.15 -8.96 26.59
CA GLN A 142 24.62 -9.29 27.93
C GLN A 142 25.66 -10.42 27.91
N GLY A 143 25.39 -11.49 27.14
CA GLY A 143 26.28 -12.63 26.99
C GLY A 143 27.61 -12.25 26.34
N ALA A 144 27.55 -11.45 25.26
CA ALA A 144 28.74 -10.98 24.56
C ALA A 144 29.64 -10.15 25.48
N LEU A 145 29.08 -9.20 26.23
CA LEU A 145 29.83 -8.36 27.17
C LEU A 145 30.32 -9.13 28.41
N ALA A 146 29.58 -10.14 28.87
CA ALA A 146 30.02 -10.99 29.97
C ALA A 146 31.24 -11.85 29.58
N GLN A 147 31.29 -12.33 28.33
CA GLN A 147 32.41 -13.11 27.80
C GLN A 147 33.61 -12.24 27.41
N GLN A 148 33.38 -11.00 26.96
CA GLN A 148 34.39 -10.12 26.38
C GLN A 148 34.46 -8.79 27.13
N LYS A 149 35.04 -8.81 28.33
CA LYS A 149 35.03 -7.70 29.31
C LYS A 149 35.61 -6.37 28.81
N ASP A 150 36.50 -6.40 27.81
CA ASP A 150 37.16 -5.21 27.28
C ASP A 150 36.48 -4.63 26.03
N LYS A 151 35.42 -5.27 25.53
CA LYS A 151 34.73 -4.85 24.30
C LYS A 151 33.61 -3.86 24.56
N THR A 152 33.43 -2.94 23.61
CA THR A 152 32.32 -1.98 23.59
C THR A 152 31.22 -2.44 22.65
N ALA A 153 29.96 -2.29 23.10
CA ALA A 153 28.79 -2.67 22.31
C ALA A 153 27.82 -1.51 22.12
N THR A 154 27.24 -1.44 20.92
CA THR A 154 26.17 -0.52 20.56
C THR A 154 24.96 -1.29 20.07
N VAL A 155 23.78 -0.78 20.38
CA VAL A 155 22.50 -1.28 19.94
C VAL A 155 21.83 -0.19 19.10
N LEU A 156 21.55 -0.49 17.83
CA LEU A 156 20.78 0.37 16.94
C LEU A 156 19.36 -0.21 16.84
N THR A 157 18.33 0.57 17.20
CA THR A 157 16.96 0.06 17.33
C THR A 157 15.90 1.15 17.11
N SER A 158 14.63 0.74 17.05
CA SER A 158 13.46 1.63 16.96
C SER A 158 12.67 1.67 18.28
N SER A 159 11.71 2.58 18.40
CA SER A 159 10.77 2.60 19.54
C SER A 159 10.00 1.27 19.70
N GLU A 160 9.59 0.60 18.62
CA GLU A 160 8.85 -0.67 18.68
C GLU A 160 9.70 -1.77 19.33
N ALA A 161 10.96 -1.87 18.90
CA ALA A 161 11.91 -2.87 19.37
C ALA A 161 12.45 -2.56 20.77
N LEU A 162 12.47 -1.30 21.19
CA LEU A 162 12.93 -0.89 22.53
C LEU A 162 12.01 -1.39 23.65
N LEU A 163 10.68 -1.43 23.42
CA LEU A 163 9.71 -1.79 24.46
C LEU A 163 9.97 -3.18 25.09
N PRO A 164 10.13 -4.28 24.32
CA PRO A 164 10.47 -5.59 24.88
C PRO A 164 11.89 -5.66 25.47
N MET A 165 12.76 -4.69 25.21
CA MET A 165 14.12 -4.64 25.76
C MET A 165 14.21 -4.05 27.17
N ILE A 166 13.23 -3.23 27.59
CA ILE A 166 13.23 -2.52 28.89
C ILE A 166 13.64 -3.41 30.08
N PRO A 167 13.09 -4.64 30.26
CA PRO A 167 13.49 -5.51 31.37
C PRO A 167 14.98 -5.88 31.37
N ASN A 168 15.57 -6.06 30.18
CA ASN A 168 16.99 -6.39 30.04
C ASN A 168 17.90 -5.16 30.24
N ILE A 169 17.41 -3.95 29.95
CA ILE A 169 18.13 -2.70 30.23
C ILE A 169 18.31 -2.51 31.74
N HIS A 170 17.31 -2.86 32.57
CA HIS A 170 17.48 -2.89 34.03
C HIS A 170 18.62 -3.81 34.45
N ALA A 171 18.72 -5.00 33.87
CA ALA A 171 19.81 -5.93 34.17
C ALA A 171 21.19 -5.41 33.72
N LEU A 172 21.27 -4.71 32.58
CA LEU A 172 22.50 -4.04 32.14
C LEU A 172 22.91 -2.92 33.10
N ALA A 173 21.96 -2.12 33.58
CA ALA A 173 22.21 -1.07 34.56
C ALA A 173 22.66 -1.64 35.92
N LEU A 174 22.03 -2.71 36.40
CA LEU A 174 22.40 -3.40 37.64
C LEU A 174 23.81 -4.00 37.57
N THR A 175 24.19 -4.55 36.41
CA THR A 175 25.53 -5.13 36.18
C THR A 175 26.57 -4.08 35.78
N ARG A 176 26.17 -2.80 35.64
CA ARG A 176 27.02 -1.66 35.27
C ARG A 176 27.78 -1.89 33.96
N GLN A 177 27.06 -2.39 32.95
CA GLN A 177 27.59 -2.58 31.60
C GLN A 177 27.39 -1.31 30.75
N PRO A 178 28.47 -0.73 30.19
CA PRO A 178 28.41 0.50 29.41
C PRO A 178 27.98 0.20 27.96
N VAL A 179 26.66 0.17 27.73
CA VAL A 179 26.06 -0.06 26.41
C VAL A 179 25.35 1.21 25.95
N VAL A 180 25.54 1.58 24.68
CA VAL A 180 24.82 2.69 24.06
C VAL A 180 23.69 2.15 23.19
N PHE A 181 22.48 2.63 23.45
CA PHE A 181 21.29 2.40 22.65
C PHE A 181 21.03 3.65 21.83
N HIS A 182 21.03 3.53 20.51
CA HIS A 182 20.54 4.55 19.60
C HIS A 182 19.15 4.17 19.14
N VAL A 183 18.18 5.02 19.46
CA VAL A 183 16.75 4.73 19.27
C VAL A 183 16.15 5.75 18.30
N ALA A 184 15.73 5.29 17.14
CA ALA A 184 14.86 6.06 16.25
C ALA A 184 13.45 6.11 16.87
N ALA A 185 13.08 7.25 17.45
CA ALA A 185 11.83 7.41 18.17
C ALA A 185 10.67 7.64 17.19
N GLN A 186 9.97 6.58 16.82
CA GLN A 186 8.85 6.63 15.87
C GLN A 186 7.79 5.56 16.13
N SER A 187 6.56 5.80 15.69
CA SER A 187 5.50 4.79 15.58
C SER A 187 4.90 4.83 14.18
N VAL A 188 4.17 3.77 13.83
CA VAL A 188 3.46 3.67 12.55
C VAL A 188 1.96 3.65 12.84
N ASP A 189 1.17 4.45 12.13
CA ASP A 189 -0.28 4.51 12.26
C ASP A 189 -1.01 3.45 11.40
N GLU A 190 -2.36 3.46 11.43
CA GLU A 190 -3.21 2.56 10.63
C GLU A 190 -3.01 2.71 9.11
N ASP A 191 -2.58 3.90 8.67
CA ASP A 191 -2.31 4.24 7.27
C ASP A 191 -0.85 3.93 6.85
N LEU A 192 -0.06 3.32 7.74
CA LEU A 192 1.35 2.98 7.57
C LEU A 192 2.31 4.18 7.47
N VAL A 193 1.89 5.34 7.99
CA VAL A 193 2.70 6.55 8.07
C VAL A 193 3.50 6.55 9.37
N ALA A 194 4.80 6.81 9.26
CA ALA A 194 5.67 6.93 10.43
C ALA A 194 5.58 8.32 11.04
N HIS A 195 5.28 8.40 12.33
CA HIS A 195 5.26 9.63 13.13
C HIS A 195 6.28 9.57 14.24
N SER A 196 6.77 10.72 14.69
CA SER A 196 7.67 10.79 15.84
C SER A 196 6.92 10.33 17.09
N HIS A 197 7.52 9.43 17.87
CA HIS A 197 6.84 8.85 19.03
C HIS A 197 7.83 8.44 20.13
N VAL A 198 7.77 9.16 21.24
CA VAL A 198 8.73 9.08 22.36
C VAL A 198 8.23 8.28 23.56
N ASP A 199 6.97 7.82 23.59
CA ASP A 199 6.39 7.13 24.76
C ASP A 199 7.19 5.90 25.20
N THR A 200 7.70 5.12 24.25
CA THR A 200 8.52 3.94 24.59
C THR A 200 9.83 4.35 25.26
N VAL A 201 10.45 5.44 24.80
CA VAL A 201 11.65 6.00 25.44
C VAL A 201 11.32 6.47 26.85
N LEU A 202 10.18 7.16 27.03
CA LEU A 202 9.70 7.60 28.33
C LEU A 202 9.33 6.43 29.26
N ALA A 203 8.91 5.29 28.72
CA ALA A 203 8.70 4.06 29.49
C ALA A 203 10.02 3.50 30.04
N ALA A 204 11.14 3.70 29.33
CA ALA A 204 12.48 3.29 29.77
C ALA A 204 13.11 4.21 30.83
N ARG A 205 12.46 5.32 31.23
CA ARG A 205 13.05 6.34 32.14
C ARG A 205 13.49 5.82 33.51
N ASN A 206 12.91 4.71 33.97
CA ASN A 206 13.19 4.11 35.29
C ASN A 206 14.18 2.94 35.23
N THR A 207 14.74 2.64 34.05
CA THR A 207 15.68 1.52 33.84
C THR A 207 17.02 1.69 34.56
N GLY A 208 17.36 2.93 34.95
CA GLY A 208 18.70 3.30 35.43
C GLY A 208 19.66 3.69 34.30
N ALA A 209 19.19 3.70 33.05
CA ALA A 209 19.92 4.28 31.93
C ALA A 209 19.91 5.82 31.99
N LEU A 210 20.90 6.44 31.35
CA LEU A 210 20.91 7.87 31.05
C LEU A 210 20.17 8.09 29.74
N LEU A 211 19.32 9.11 29.64
CA LEU A 211 18.52 9.41 28.44
C LEU A 211 18.93 10.78 27.88
N LEU A 212 19.39 10.77 26.63
CA LEU A 212 19.84 11.93 25.87
C LEU A 212 19.06 12.04 24.56
N SER A 213 18.67 13.25 24.16
CA SER A 213 18.00 13.51 22.88
C SER A 213 18.76 14.44 21.95
N SER A 214 18.56 14.27 20.64
CA SER A 214 19.06 15.17 19.61
C SER A 214 17.95 15.52 18.61
N SER A 215 18.04 16.69 17.97
CA SER A 215 17.01 17.19 17.04
C SER A 215 17.48 17.35 15.59
N THR A 216 18.79 17.53 15.37
CA THR A 216 19.38 17.75 14.04
C THR A 216 20.38 16.66 13.68
N VAL A 217 20.80 16.59 12.41
CA VAL A 217 21.82 15.62 11.97
C VAL A 217 23.17 15.87 12.68
N GLN A 218 23.57 17.14 12.84
CA GLN A 218 24.79 17.48 13.58
C GLN A 218 24.70 17.08 15.05
N GLU A 219 23.57 17.35 15.71
CA GLU A 219 23.36 16.94 17.09
C GLU A 219 23.32 15.41 17.21
N SER A 220 22.73 14.71 16.24
CA SER A 220 22.68 13.25 16.22
C SER A 220 24.09 12.65 16.24
N HIS A 221 25.02 13.23 15.48
CA HIS A 221 26.44 12.88 15.56
C HIS A 221 27.02 13.21 16.94
N ASP A 222 26.93 14.46 17.39
CA ASP A 222 27.63 14.91 18.60
C ASP A 222 27.11 14.21 19.87
N ILE A 223 25.79 14.05 19.97
CA ILE A 223 25.14 13.36 21.10
C ILE A 223 25.41 11.85 21.05
N ALA A 224 25.55 11.25 19.87
CA ALA A 224 26.04 9.87 19.79
C ALA A 224 27.47 9.76 20.37
N VAL A 225 28.37 10.68 20.03
CA VAL A 225 29.73 10.70 20.62
C VAL A 225 29.64 10.87 22.13
N ILE A 226 28.89 11.86 22.62
CA ILE A 226 28.70 12.11 24.04
C ILE A 226 28.13 10.87 24.76
N ALA A 227 27.15 10.17 24.16
CA ALA A 227 26.56 8.98 24.74
C ALA A 227 27.59 7.87 24.96
N HIS A 228 28.49 7.65 24.00
CA HIS A 228 29.60 6.71 24.15
C HIS A 228 30.60 7.11 25.24
N LEU A 229 30.97 8.39 25.30
CA LEU A 229 31.86 8.88 26.35
C LEU A 229 31.21 8.73 27.73
N LEU A 230 29.90 9.01 27.84
CA LEU A 230 29.16 8.89 29.10
C LEU A 230 28.97 7.45 29.54
N ALA A 231 28.63 6.54 28.62
CA ALA A 231 28.52 5.12 28.93
C ALA A 231 29.83 4.62 29.55
N ARG A 232 30.97 4.97 28.95
CA ARG A 232 32.30 4.62 29.45
C ARG A 232 32.64 5.29 30.78
N ALA A 233 32.37 6.58 30.93
CA ALA A 233 32.74 7.37 32.11
C ALA A 233 31.92 7.00 33.36
N VAL A 234 30.62 6.72 33.17
CA VAL A 234 29.68 6.44 34.25
C VAL A 234 29.57 4.94 34.54
N GLY A 235 29.77 4.09 33.52
CA GLY A 235 29.61 2.65 33.61
C GLY A 235 28.15 2.24 33.68
N LEU A 236 27.26 3.00 33.04
CA LEU A 236 25.82 2.73 32.97
C LEU A 236 25.36 2.74 31.50
N PRO A 237 24.25 2.06 31.17
CA PRO A 237 23.65 2.16 29.85
C PRO A 237 23.24 3.60 29.52
N VAL A 238 23.38 3.98 28.26
CA VAL A 238 22.94 5.29 27.75
C VAL A 238 21.98 5.06 26.59
N ILE A 239 20.81 5.69 26.63
CA ILE A 239 19.82 5.73 25.57
C ILE A 239 19.92 7.11 24.92
N HIS A 240 20.47 7.15 23.71
CA HIS A 240 20.39 8.29 22.81
C HIS A 240 19.18 8.09 21.89
N PHE A 241 18.23 9.02 21.91
CA PHE A 241 17.05 8.97 21.05
C PHE A 241 16.91 10.26 20.23
N PHE A 242 16.28 10.15 19.07
CA PHE A 242 16.06 11.25 18.14
C PHE A 242 14.76 10.99 17.39
N ASP A 243 14.20 12.00 16.73
CA ASP A 243 12.99 11.85 15.92
C ASP A 243 13.26 10.90 14.74
N GLY A 244 12.72 9.68 14.85
CA GLY A 244 12.89 8.64 13.84
C GLY A 244 12.12 8.92 12.56
N ALA A 245 11.01 9.64 12.61
CA ALA A 245 10.16 9.89 11.45
C ALA A 245 10.66 11.06 10.60
N ALA A 246 11.10 12.16 11.24
CA ALA A 246 11.55 13.33 10.54
C ALA A 246 13.05 13.34 10.26
N ALA A 247 13.90 13.08 11.27
CA ALA A 247 15.34 13.26 11.15
C ALA A 247 16.03 12.11 10.40
N SER A 248 15.41 10.93 10.31
CA SER A 248 15.91 9.83 9.47
C SER A 248 15.79 10.14 7.96
N LYS A 249 14.74 10.86 7.57
CA LYS A 249 14.41 11.19 6.17
C LYS A 249 14.97 12.54 5.71
N GLU A 250 15.58 13.29 6.63
CA GLU A 250 16.15 14.60 6.37
C GLU A 250 17.67 14.49 6.19
N ILE A 251 18.17 14.94 5.04
CA ILE A 251 19.59 15.01 4.73
C ILE A 251 20.03 16.45 4.97
N GLN A 252 20.98 16.63 5.89
CA GLN A 252 21.56 17.94 6.21
C GLN A 252 23.08 17.85 6.25
N ARG A 253 23.73 19.00 6.21
CA ARG A 253 25.18 19.07 6.38
C ARG A 253 25.53 18.78 7.83
N ALA A 254 26.41 17.81 8.03
CA ALA A 254 27.05 17.58 9.32
C ALA A 254 28.57 17.48 9.18
N ARG A 255 29.28 18.04 10.16
CA ARG A 255 30.71 17.88 10.34
C ARG A 255 30.96 16.72 11.28
N LEU A 256 31.26 15.57 10.70
CA LEU A 256 31.63 14.38 11.44
C LEU A 256 33.04 14.55 12.04
N LEU A 257 33.23 14.06 13.26
CA LEU A 257 34.56 13.99 13.86
C LEU A 257 35.32 12.81 13.26
N PRO A 258 36.54 13.02 12.75
CA PRO A 258 37.30 11.94 12.13
C PRO A 258 37.69 10.88 13.18
N TYR A 259 37.88 9.63 12.72
CA TYR A 259 38.14 8.48 13.60
C TYR A 259 39.29 8.69 14.58
N HIS A 260 40.37 9.35 14.17
CA HIS A 260 41.49 9.65 15.05
C HIS A 260 41.11 10.60 16.21
N ARG A 261 40.18 11.54 16.00
CA ARG A 261 39.66 12.42 17.06
C ARG A 261 38.72 11.67 17.99
N LEU A 262 37.85 10.83 17.43
CA LEU A 262 36.97 9.94 18.19
C LEU A 262 37.78 9.01 19.11
N ALA A 263 38.86 8.42 18.59
CA ALA A 263 39.79 7.60 19.38
C ALA A 263 40.44 8.40 20.52
N GLN A 264 40.91 9.63 20.24
CA GLN A 264 41.52 10.50 21.26
C GLN A 264 40.53 10.86 22.38
N LEU A 265 39.28 11.16 22.04
CA LEU A 265 38.22 11.47 23.02
C LEU A 265 37.90 10.24 23.89
N LEU A 266 37.79 9.06 23.27
CA LEU A 266 37.53 7.82 23.99
C LEU A 266 38.69 7.43 24.92
N GLN A 267 39.94 7.57 24.46
CA GLN A 267 41.15 7.31 25.25
C GLN A 267 41.31 8.33 26.40
N GLY A 268 40.99 9.60 26.17
CA GLY A 268 40.99 10.65 27.18
C GLY A 268 39.88 10.50 28.23
N THR A 269 38.89 9.64 27.97
CA THR A 269 37.79 9.38 28.89
C THR A 269 38.10 8.20 29.80
N ALA A 270 38.31 8.49 31.08
CA ALA A 270 38.53 7.48 32.11
C ALA A 270 37.30 6.56 32.23
N SER A 271 37.53 5.24 32.28
CA SER A 271 36.46 4.31 32.61
C SER A 271 36.15 4.40 34.10
N GLY A 272 34.91 4.73 34.44
CA GLY A 272 34.47 4.95 35.81
C GLY A 272 33.18 4.19 36.14
N LYS A 273 32.96 3.94 37.44
CA LYS A 273 31.69 3.46 37.98
C LYS A 273 31.12 4.55 38.88
N VAL A 274 30.52 5.56 38.26
CA VAL A 274 29.97 6.75 38.94
C VAL A 274 28.52 6.49 39.30
N ASP A 275 28.14 6.71 40.56
CA ASP A 275 26.77 6.48 41.01
C ASP A 275 25.76 7.38 40.28
N TYR A 276 24.52 6.91 40.15
CA TYR A 276 23.51 7.56 39.30
C TYR A 276 23.25 9.02 39.67
N ALA A 277 23.32 9.37 40.97
CA ALA A 277 23.16 10.74 41.46
C ALA A 277 24.30 11.68 40.99
N GLU A 278 25.52 11.17 40.85
CA GLU A 278 26.68 11.93 40.39
C GLU A 278 26.81 11.95 38.86
N ALA A 279 26.14 11.02 38.17
CA ALA A 279 26.15 10.90 36.71
C ALA A 279 25.69 12.18 36.01
N TYR A 280 24.78 12.96 36.62
CA TYR A 280 24.38 14.27 36.10
C TYR A 280 25.57 15.23 35.97
N GLY A 281 26.45 15.28 36.97
CA GLY A 281 27.62 16.14 36.97
C GLY A 281 28.66 15.77 35.91
N VAL A 282 28.71 14.50 35.51
CA VAL A 282 29.54 14.02 34.39
C VAL A 282 28.87 14.38 33.06
N ALA A 283 27.56 14.16 32.94
CA ALA A 283 26.78 14.46 31.74
C ALA A 283 26.85 15.94 31.35
N ILE A 284 26.70 16.88 32.29
CA ILE A 284 26.80 18.32 31.98
C ILE A 284 28.19 18.72 31.47
N LYS A 285 29.26 18.09 31.97
CA LYS A 285 30.62 18.39 31.52
C LYS A 285 30.86 17.86 30.12
N ALA A 286 30.36 16.67 29.81
CA ALA A 286 30.43 16.10 28.47
C ALA A 286 29.64 16.94 27.46
N LEU A 287 28.41 17.34 27.80
CA LEU A 287 27.60 18.25 26.96
C LEU A 287 28.31 19.58 26.71
N ALA A 288 28.86 20.20 27.76
CA ALA A 288 29.54 21.49 27.66
C ALA A 288 30.80 21.45 26.78
N GLN A 289 31.50 20.32 26.70
CA GLN A 289 32.64 20.16 25.78
C GLN A 289 32.26 20.30 24.31
N PHE A 290 31.01 19.99 23.97
CA PHE A 290 30.44 20.13 22.62
C PHE A 290 29.58 21.39 22.47
N GLY A 291 29.54 22.26 23.49
CA GLY A 291 28.78 23.51 23.45
C GLY A 291 27.29 23.37 23.81
N TYR A 292 26.86 22.19 24.27
CA TYR A 292 25.46 21.92 24.61
C TYR A 292 25.17 22.10 26.10
N LYS A 293 23.90 22.36 26.40
CA LYS A 293 23.36 22.38 27.77
C LYS A 293 22.34 21.25 27.97
N PRO A 294 22.10 20.80 29.21
CA PRO A 294 21.05 19.80 29.50
C PRO A 294 19.64 20.33 29.21
N PHE A 295 19.43 21.64 29.42
CA PHE A 295 18.21 22.38 29.13
C PHE A 295 18.59 23.58 28.27
N GLU A 296 18.04 23.69 27.06
CA GLU A 296 18.30 24.79 26.14
C GLU A 296 17.09 25.71 26.03
N TYR A 297 17.32 27.01 26.22
CA TYR A 297 16.28 28.02 26.11
C TYR A 297 16.49 28.88 24.87
N VAL A 298 15.42 29.10 24.10
CA VAL A 298 15.35 30.09 23.02
C VAL A 298 14.09 30.93 23.11
N GLY A 299 14.12 32.13 22.53
CA GLY A 299 12.99 33.06 22.52
C GLY A 299 13.20 34.26 23.44
N ALA A 300 12.09 34.91 23.85
CA ALA A 300 12.14 36.20 24.51
C ALA A 300 12.79 36.11 25.90
N ALA A 301 13.77 36.97 26.21
CA ALA A 301 14.42 36.97 27.54
C ALA A 301 13.45 37.30 28.69
N ASN A 302 12.36 38.01 28.38
CA ASN A 302 11.29 38.39 29.29
C ASN A 302 10.01 37.56 29.09
N ALA A 303 10.11 36.34 28.55
CA ALA A 303 8.95 35.50 28.27
C ALA A 303 8.08 35.29 29.51
N GLU A 304 6.77 35.49 29.35
CA GLU A 304 5.77 35.16 30.39
C GLU A 304 5.24 33.74 30.23
N THR A 305 5.27 33.20 29.01
CA THR A 305 4.86 31.83 28.68
C THR A 305 6.05 31.07 28.08
N VAL A 306 6.39 29.91 28.64
CA VAL A 306 7.48 29.05 28.11
C VAL A 306 6.90 27.70 27.70
N LEU A 307 7.13 27.32 26.45
CA LEU A 307 6.84 25.99 25.92
C LEU A 307 7.97 25.05 26.33
N VAL A 308 7.67 23.84 26.79
CA VAL A 308 8.68 22.86 27.25
C VAL A 308 8.44 21.51 26.59
N THR A 309 9.47 20.93 25.97
CA THR A 309 9.41 19.61 25.33
C THR A 309 10.79 18.93 25.29
N LEU A 310 10.85 17.68 24.84
CA LEU A 310 12.10 16.96 24.59
C LEU A 310 12.77 17.49 23.31
N GLU A 311 14.11 17.54 23.29
CA GLU A 311 14.86 18.05 22.15
C GLU A 311 14.49 17.34 20.84
N ALA A 312 14.26 16.01 20.90
CA ALA A 312 13.90 15.19 19.73
C ALA A 312 12.75 15.80 18.91
N SER A 313 11.77 16.42 19.55
CA SER A 313 10.55 16.94 18.93
C SER A 313 10.64 18.42 18.49
N THR A 314 11.84 19.04 18.48
CA THR A 314 11.97 20.51 18.30
C THR A 314 12.48 20.98 16.94
N ALA A 315 12.78 20.07 16.01
CA ALA A 315 13.44 20.38 14.74
C ALA A 315 12.78 21.53 13.95
N SER A 316 11.45 21.54 13.85
CA SER A 316 10.66 22.59 13.18
C SER A 316 10.21 23.69 14.15
N LEU A 317 9.78 23.29 15.35
CA LEU A 317 9.22 24.16 16.38
C LEU A 317 10.17 25.28 16.83
N ARG A 318 11.48 24.99 16.95
CA ARG A 318 12.48 25.96 17.43
C ARG A 318 12.47 27.24 16.60
N SER A 319 12.52 27.11 15.27
CA SER A 319 12.50 28.24 14.33
C SER A 319 11.19 29.02 14.37
N SER A 320 10.05 28.35 14.57
CA SER A 320 8.73 28.97 14.68
C SER A 320 8.61 29.81 15.94
N VAL A 321 9.08 29.30 17.08
CA VAL A 321 9.05 30.01 18.36
C VAL A 321 10.02 31.19 18.35
N GLU A 322 11.25 31.01 17.84
CA GLU A 322 12.22 32.10 17.72
C GLU A 322 11.66 33.26 16.89
N ARG A 323 11.07 32.98 15.72
CA ARG A 323 10.44 34.02 14.89
C ARG A 323 9.21 34.65 15.56
N ALA A 324 8.39 33.87 16.26
CA ALA A 324 7.21 34.39 16.97
C ALA A 324 7.60 35.26 18.19
N SER A 325 8.73 34.95 18.83
CA SER A 325 9.23 35.64 20.03
C SER A 325 9.58 37.12 19.81
N VAL A 326 9.76 37.53 18.55
CA VAL A 326 9.97 38.94 18.18
C VAL A 326 8.78 39.81 18.60
N ASN A 327 7.56 39.28 18.48
CA ASN A 327 6.31 40.01 18.74
C ASN A 327 5.49 39.44 19.91
N THR A 328 5.86 38.28 20.43
CA THR A 328 5.13 37.55 21.47
C THR A 328 6.06 37.24 22.63
N SER A 329 5.59 37.44 23.87
CA SER A 329 6.37 37.12 25.09
C SER A 329 6.42 35.62 25.37
N VAL A 330 7.09 34.88 24.48
CA VAL A 330 7.16 33.42 24.46
C VAL A 330 8.60 32.93 24.32
N GLY A 331 8.88 31.78 24.93
CA GLY A 331 10.12 31.03 24.73
C GLY A 331 9.87 29.53 24.63
N LEU A 332 10.88 28.81 24.15
CA LEU A 332 10.95 27.35 24.10
C LEU A 332 12.11 26.90 24.98
N LEU A 333 11.84 25.95 25.88
CA LEU A 333 12.85 25.24 26.65
C LEU A 333 12.88 23.77 26.21
N SER A 334 13.94 23.39 25.50
CA SER A 334 14.16 22.04 25.02
C SER A 334 14.99 21.23 26.02
N ILE A 335 14.58 19.98 26.26
CA ILE A 335 15.25 19.08 27.21
C ILE A 335 16.11 18.09 26.43
N ARG A 336 17.43 18.19 26.62
CA ARG A 336 18.42 17.31 25.99
C ARG A 336 18.86 16.18 26.89
N LEU A 337 19.07 16.45 28.18
CA LEU A 337 19.37 15.43 29.20
C LEU A 337 18.12 15.18 30.03
N TYR A 338 17.34 14.17 29.66
CA TYR A 338 16.11 13.83 30.37
C TYR A 338 16.37 12.98 31.62
N ARG A 339 17.37 12.09 31.56
CA ARG A 339 17.81 11.29 32.71
C ARG A 339 19.34 11.23 32.81
N PRO A 340 19.92 11.51 34.00
CA PRO A 340 19.26 11.82 35.27
C PRO A 340 18.62 13.22 35.24
N TRP A 341 17.50 13.40 35.94
CA TRP A 341 16.80 14.68 36.01
C TRP A 341 17.42 15.60 37.07
N SER A 342 17.48 16.91 36.81
CA SER A 342 17.95 17.91 37.78
C SER A 342 16.98 19.07 37.88
N GLU A 343 16.23 19.11 38.99
CA GLU A 343 15.23 20.14 39.25
C GLU A 343 15.87 21.53 39.33
N ALA A 344 17.03 21.64 39.99
CA ALA A 344 17.73 22.91 40.15
C ALA A 344 18.17 23.52 38.80
N ASN A 345 18.71 22.70 37.89
CA ASN A 345 19.15 23.19 36.58
C ASN A 345 17.98 23.44 35.64
N PHE A 346 16.90 22.66 35.73
CA PHE A 346 15.66 22.91 34.99
C PHE A 346 15.09 24.29 35.36
N ILE A 347 14.94 24.56 36.66
CA ILE A 347 14.41 25.85 37.15
C ILE A 347 15.36 27.01 36.78
N ALA A 348 16.67 26.80 36.87
CA ALA A 348 17.65 27.83 36.48
C ALA A 348 17.64 28.16 34.98
N ALA A 349 17.13 27.25 34.13
CA ALA A 349 17.01 27.48 32.70
C ALA A 349 15.73 28.24 32.31
N LEU A 350 14.75 28.35 33.20
CA LEU A 350 13.54 29.14 32.98
C LEU A 350 13.80 30.65 33.23
N PRO A 351 13.27 31.55 32.39
CA PRO A 351 13.27 32.99 32.67
C PRO A 351 12.56 33.31 33.99
N GLN A 352 13.09 34.25 34.77
CA GLN A 352 12.47 34.68 36.03
C GLN A 352 11.08 35.32 35.85
N THR A 353 10.76 35.77 34.64
CA THR A 353 9.46 36.37 34.27
C THR A 353 8.38 35.34 33.99
N VAL A 354 8.70 34.04 33.98
CA VAL A 354 7.75 32.99 33.61
C VAL A 354 6.55 32.96 34.56
N ARG A 355 5.36 32.99 34.00
CA ARG A 355 4.08 32.87 34.71
C ARG A 355 3.31 31.64 34.27
N ARG A 356 3.58 31.14 33.06
CA ARG A 356 2.97 29.95 32.48
C ARG A 356 4.01 29.05 31.86
N VAL A 357 3.90 27.76 32.12
CA VAL A 357 4.69 26.70 31.47
C VAL A 357 3.71 25.81 30.72
N VAL A 358 3.86 25.75 29.41
CA VAL A 358 3.09 24.87 28.53
C VAL A 358 3.94 23.66 28.20
N VAL A 359 3.58 22.50 28.73
CA VAL A 359 4.26 21.24 28.43
C VAL A 359 3.69 20.71 27.13
N LEU A 360 4.53 20.63 26.09
CA LEU A 360 4.14 20.04 24.82
C LEU A 360 4.37 18.53 24.91
N GLU A 361 3.30 17.76 24.79
CA GLU A 361 3.31 16.31 24.89
C GLU A 361 3.04 15.70 23.51
N GLU A 362 3.98 14.88 23.05
CA GLU A 362 3.91 14.19 21.77
C GLU A 362 3.32 12.79 21.96
N GLY A 363 2.32 12.44 21.15
CA GLY A 363 1.72 11.11 21.10
C GLY A 363 0.23 11.07 21.42
N ASP A 364 -0.42 10.02 20.93
CA ASP A 364 -1.82 9.62 21.16
C ASP A 364 -1.91 8.33 22.03
N GLY A 365 -0.76 7.87 22.53
CA GLY A 365 -0.54 6.54 23.12
C GLY A 365 -0.60 6.43 24.65
N LEU A 366 0.37 5.69 25.22
CA LEU A 366 0.40 5.13 26.59
C LEU A 366 0.20 6.16 27.70
N PHE A 367 0.54 7.42 27.43
CA PHE A 367 0.52 8.50 28.41
C PHE A 367 -0.33 9.71 27.99
N ALA A 368 -1.38 9.50 27.19
CA ALA A 368 -2.36 10.55 26.91
C ALA A 368 -2.84 11.17 28.25
N PHE A 369 -2.59 12.46 28.43
CA PHE A 369 -2.79 13.26 29.66
C PHE A 369 -1.77 13.05 30.80
N ASN A 370 -1.01 14.11 31.11
CA ASN A 370 -0.02 14.17 32.19
C ASN A 370 1.11 13.14 32.00
N SER A 371 1.79 13.24 30.86
CA SER A 371 2.91 12.37 30.54
C SER A 371 4.01 12.41 31.61
N PRO A 372 4.95 11.45 31.61
CA PRO A 372 6.12 11.49 32.48
C PRO A 372 6.85 12.83 32.48
N LEU A 373 6.90 13.51 31.33
CA LEU A 373 7.52 14.83 31.20
C LEU A 373 6.80 15.89 32.02
N TYR A 374 5.47 15.98 31.88
CA TYR A 374 4.66 16.88 32.69
C TYR A 374 4.82 16.61 34.18
N LEU A 375 4.83 15.34 34.59
CA LEU A 375 4.97 14.96 35.99
C LEU A 375 6.33 15.39 36.58
N ASP A 376 7.42 15.22 35.82
CA ASP A 376 8.75 15.66 36.24
C ASP A 376 8.86 17.19 36.35
N ILE A 377 8.28 17.91 35.39
CA ILE A 377 8.22 19.38 35.39
C ILE A 377 7.36 19.88 36.56
N ALA A 378 6.20 19.29 36.77
CA ALA A 378 5.30 19.61 37.87
C ALA A 378 5.98 19.38 39.23
N ALA A 379 6.71 18.26 39.37
CA ALA A 379 7.51 17.99 40.56
C ALA A 379 8.63 19.04 40.75
N ALA A 380 9.40 19.34 39.70
CA ALA A 380 10.49 20.32 39.76
C ALA A 380 10.00 21.70 40.21
N ILE A 381 8.89 22.18 39.63
CA ILE A 381 8.26 23.46 40.01
C ILE A 381 7.71 23.40 41.43
N ARG A 382 7.00 22.32 41.80
CA ARG A 382 6.34 22.21 43.10
C ARG A 382 7.31 22.12 44.26
N PHE A 383 8.44 21.42 44.09
CA PHE A 383 9.40 21.16 45.17
C PHE A 383 10.54 22.18 45.24
N THR A 384 10.84 22.89 44.15
CA THR A 384 11.93 23.89 44.11
C THR A 384 11.44 25.32 44.31
N LEU A 385 10.26 25.68 43.78
CA LEU A 385 9.74 27.05 43.85
C LEU A 385 8.75 27.25 45.00
N GLU A 386 8.83 28.43 45.61
CA GLU A 386 7.85 28.89 46.60
C GLU A 386 6.46 29.05 45.98
N ARG A 387 5.40 28.84 46.78
CA ARG A 387 4.01 28.79 46.29
C ARG A 387 3.59 30.01 45.46
N GLN A 388 4.07 31.20 45.79
CA GLN A 388 3.72 32.46 45.09
C GLN A 388 4.49 32.66 43.78
N ALA A 389 5.64 31.98 43.62
CA ALA A 389 6.50 32.09 42.44
C ALA A 389 6.28 30.95 41.43
N ARG A 390 5.32 30.05 41.67
CA ARG A 390 5.05 28.89 40.80
C ARG A 390 4.30 29.35 39.54
N PRO A 391 4.84 29.12 38.33
CA PRO A 391 4.08 29.33 37.12
C PRO A 391 2.92 28.34 37.05
N ARG A 392 1.84 28.74 36.39
CA ARG A 392 0.72 27.86 36.03
C ARG A 392 1.19 26.86 34.99
N LEU A 393 0.83 25.59 35.17
CA LEU A 393 1.09 24.53 34.21
C LEU A 393 -0.11 24.32 33.30
N VAL A 394 0.17 24.19 32.01
CA VAL A 394 -0.78 23.87 30.94
C VAL A 394 -0.19 22.72 30.14
N THR A 395 -1.01 21.77 29.74
CA THR A 395 -0.61 20.69 28.83
C THR A 395 -1.11 21.01 27.43
N ALA A 396 -0.29 20.83 26.40
CA ALA A 396 -0.71 20.90 25.01
C ALA A 396 -0.24 19.65 24.26
N GLN A 397 -1.14 18.99 23.54
CA GLN A 397 -0.89 17.65 22.98
C GLN A 397 -1.15 17.58 21.48
N ALA A 398 -0.29 16.86 20.75
CA ALA A 398 -0.48 16.43 19.36
C ALA A 398 0.34 15.16 19.08
N SER A 399 0.09 14.53 17.93
CA SER A 399 0.91 13.42 17.42
C SER A 399 2.35 13.83 17.13
N ASP A 400 2.56 15.06 16.64
CA ASP A 400 3.85 15.69 16.40
C ASP A 400 3.68 17.23 16.45
N PHE A 401 4.78 17.99 16.28
CA PHE A 401 4.75 19.46 16.33
C PHE A 401 5.14 20.14 15.01
N ASN A 402 5.20 19.40 13.90
CA ASN A 402 5.66 19.94 12.62
C ASN A 402 4.66 20.91 11.99
N HIS A 403 3.38 20.82 12.34
CA HIS A 403 2.36 21.76 11.90
C HIS A 403 2.43 23.12 12.63
N LEU A 404 3.15 23.22 13.76
CA LEU A 404 3.24 24.46 14.54
C LEU A 404 4.16 25.50 13.90
N GLN A 405 3.59 26.26 12.97
CA GLN A 405 4.20 27.46 12.38
C GLN A 405 4.16 28.67 13.32
N LYS A 406 4.92 29.71 12.97
CA LYS A 406 5.00 31.00 13.70
C LYS A 406 3.62 31.59 14.02
N GLY A 407 2.66 31.51 13.09
CA GLY A 407 1.29 32.02 13.28
C GLY A 407 0.49 31.32 14.38
N HIS A 408 0.80 30.05 14.68
CA HIS A 408 0.12 29.27 15.72
C HIS A 408 0.61 29.59 17.13
N ILE A 409 1.86 30.06 17.28
CA ILE A 409 2.46 30.29 18.60
C ILE A 409 1.70 31.36 19.42
N PRO A 410 1.31 32.52 18.87
CA PRO A 410 0.48 33.49 19.60
C PRO A 410 -0.90 32.94 19.98
N VAL A 411 -1.51 32.11 19.12
CA VAL A 411 -2.80 31.47 19.40
C VAL A 411 -2.66 30.51 20.58
N LEU A 412 -1.63 29.66 20.57
CA LEU A 412 -1.31 28.76 21.67
C LEU A 412 -1.09 29.51 22.99
N VAL A 413 -0.35 30.62 22.96
CA VAL A 413 -0.12 31.47 24.14
C VAL A 413 -1.44 32.05 24.68
N LYS A 414 -2.36 32.45 23.79
CA LYS A 414 -3.66 33.00 24.15
C LYS A 414 -4.60 31.95 24.75
N GLU A 415 -4.66 30.76 24.16
CA GLU A 415 -5.46 29.65 24.70
C GLU A 415 -4.94 29.21 26.08
N ALA A 416 -3.62 29.17 26.26
CA ALA A 416 -2.97 28.83 27.53
C ALA A 416 -3.25 29.82 28.68
N GLU A 417 -3.83 31.00 28.40
CA GLU A 417 -4.25 31.92 29.45
C GLU A 417 -5.47 31.41 30.23
N HIS A 418 -6.36 30.71 29.53
CA HIS A 418 -7.66 30.31 30.03
C HIS A 418 -7.73 28.79 30.25
N GLU A 419 -7.11 28.00 29.38
CA GLU A 419 -7.19 26.54 29.40
C GLU A 419 -6.08 25.86 30.22
N THR A 420 -6.37 24.66 30.73
CA THR A 420 -5.38 23.79 31.39
C THR A 420 -4.89 22.66 30.50
N PHE A 421 -5.65 22.34 29.46
CA PHE A 421 -5.35 21.35 28.44
C PHE A 421 -5.69 21.95 27.07
N ILE A 422 -4.79 21.79 26.10
CA ILE A 422 -4.94 22.31 24.74
C ILE A 422 -4.72 21.16 23.77
N ASP A 423 -5.72 20.89 22.94
CA ASP A 423 -5.58 19.99 21.80
C ASP A 423 -5.02 20.78 20.61
N LEU A 424 -3.78 20.46 20.20
CA LEU A 424 -3.08 21.14 19.12
C LEU A 424 -3.52 20.65 17.73
N LEU A 425 -4.40 19.64 17.65
CA LEU A 425 -5.02 19.15 16.42
C LEU A 425 -6.46 19.66 16.23
N ALA A 426 -7.01 20.39 17.20
CA ALA A 426 -8.32 21.00 17.08
C ALA A 426 -8.37 22.03 15.93
N GLY A 427 -9.55 22.14 15.28
CA GLY A 427 -9.75 22.98 14.08
C GLY A 427 -9.33 24.45 14.24
N THR A 428 -9.27 24.98 15.46
CA THR A 428 -8.73 26.32 15.76
C THR A 428 -7.28 26.51 15.31
N PHE A 429 -6.47 25.46 15.30
CA PHE A 429 -5.10 25.47 14.80
C PHE A 429 -5.00 25.11 13.32
N SER A 430 -5.95 24.32 12.78
CA SER A 430 -6.00 23.99 11.34
C SER A 430 -6.55 25.12 10.45
N GLU A 431 -7.38 26.01 10.99
CA GLU A 431 -8.02 27.12 10.23
C GLU A 431 -7.14 28.37 10.06
N HIS A 432 -6.07 28.52 10.85
CA HIS A 432 -5.14 29.67 10.80
C HIS A 432 -3.99 29.47 9.79
N LEU A 433 -4.27 28.85 8.65
CA LEU A 433 -3.36 28.71 7.51
C LEU A 433 -3.31 30.01 6.70
N GLN A 434 -2.64 31.04 7.20
CA GLN A 434 -2.03 32.00 6.28
C GLN A 434 -0.66 31.43 5.89
N GLU A 435 -0.57 30.92 4.66
CA GLU A 435 0.72 30.57 4.06
C GLU A 435 1.62 31.81 4.10
N GLU A 436 2.59 31.84 5.01
CA GLU A 436 3.62 32.87 5.01
C GLU A 436 4.53 32.62 3.79
N GLN A 437 4.61 33.60 2.88
CA GLN A 437 5.67 33.65 1.88
C GLN A 437 6.98 34.03 2.57
N ASP A 438 7.91 33.09 2.70
CA ASP A 438 9.32 33.42 2.96
C ASP A 438 9.94 33.95 1.65
N ASP A 439 9.75 35.24 1.41
CA ASP A 439 10.32 35.93 0.24
C ASP A 439 11.85 35.77 0.22
N GLY A 440 12.38 35.15 -0.84
CA GLY A 440 13.81 35.06 -1.11
C GLY A 440 14.50 33.74 -0.74
N VAL A 441 13.76 32.72 -0.31
CA VAL A 441 14.30 31.38 -0.06
C VAL A 441 14.15 30.47 -1.29
N TRP A 442 15.25 29.89 -1.75
CA TRP A 442 15.24 28.93 -2.85
C TRP A 442 14.77 27.54 -2.41
N ASN A 443 13.83 26.95 -3.14
CA ASN A 443 13.31 25.60 -2.98
C ASN A 443 13.06 24.92 -4.34
N ALA A 444 13.23 23.60 -4.38
CA ALA A 444 12.87 22.74 -5.50
C ALA A 444 12.13 21.49 -5.03
N VAL A 445 11.34 20.90 -5.93
CA VAL A 445 10.64 19.64 -5.69
C VAL A 445 10.86 18.70 -6.87
N PHE A 446 11.16 17.44 -6.60
CA PHE A 446 11.38 16.40 -7.62
C PHE A 446 10.38 15.27 -7.39
N TRP A 447 9.62 14.92 -8.43
CA TRP A 447 8.56 13.91 -8.43
C TRP A 447 8.92 12.75 -9.33
N ASP A 448 8.76 11.53 -8.81
CA ASP A 448 9.13 10.31 -9.52
C ASP A 448 8.40 9.08 -9.01
N VAL A 449 8.50 7.98 -9.76
CA VAL A 449 8.18 6.61 -9.34
C VAL A 449 9.51 5.87 -9.16
N GLU A 450 9.72 5.19 -8.04
CA GLU A 450 11.02 4.66 -7.56
C GLU A 450 11.61 3.56 -8.47
N LYS A 451 12.08 3.97 -9.65
CA LYS A 451 12.88 3.22 -10.63
C LYS A 451 13.98 4.10 -11.25
N ASP A 452 13.86 5.43 -11.19
CA ASP A 452 14.70 6.38 -11.97
C ASP A 452 15.66 7.26 -11.13
N GLY A 453 15.83 6.96 -9.83
CA GLY A 453 16.88 7.54 -9.00
C GLY A 453 16.67 9.01 -8.57
N SER A 454 15.45 9.54 -8.59
CA SER A 454 15.18 10.95 -8.28
C SER A 454 15.52 11.40 -6.86
N ALA A 455 15.35 10.53 -5.87
CA ALA A 455 15.83 10.81 -4.51
C ALA A 455 17.36 10.98 -4.47
N LYS A 456 18.08 10.21 -5.30
CA LYS A 456 19.53 10.30 -5.46
C LYS A 456 19.92 11.59 -6.18
N ALA A 457 19.23 11.93 -7.28
CA ALA A 457 19.42 13.20 -7.99
C ALA A 457 19.21 14.40 -7.07
N ALA A 458 18.12 14.40 -6.30
CA ALA A 458 17.81 15.48 -5.37
C ALA A 458 18.88 15.62 -4.26
N ALA A 459 19.40 14.50 -3.72
CA ALA A 459 20.49 14.53 -2.75
C ALA A 459 21.79 15.10 -3.36
N ASN A 460 22.14 14.69 -4.59
CA ASN A 460 23.31 15.20 -5.31
C ASN A 460 23.16 16.70 -5.66
N ILE A 461 21.96 17.13 -6.08
CA ILE A 461 21.61 18.55 -6.32
C ILE A 461 21.75 19.38 -5.04
N THR A 462 21.29 18.85 -3.91
CA THR A 462 21.43 19.50 -2.59
C THR A 462 22.89 19.78 -2.28
N GLN A 463 23.78 18.84 -2.56
CA GLN A 463 25.23 19.04 -2.41
C GLN A 463 25.76 20.12 -3.35
N LEU A 464 25.34 20.11 -4.63
CA LEU A 464 25.80 21.09 -5.61
C LEU A 464 25.45 22.53 -5.19
N ILE A 465 24.24 22.74 -4.69
CA ILE A 465 23.80 24.04 -4.18
C ILE A 465 24.66 24.42 -2.97
N HIS A 466 24.89 23.48 -2.06
CA HIS A 466 25.67 23.69 -0.86
C HIS A 466 27.14 24.07 -1.16
N GLN A 467 27.80 23.36 -2.09
CA GLN A 467 29.18 23.66 -2.50
C GLN A 467 29.36 25.09 -3.03
N GLN A 468 28.31 25.65 -3.63
CA GLN A 468 28.33 27.00 -4.20
C GLN A 468 28.03 28.07 -3.16
N THR A 469 27.13 27.78 -2.23
CA THR A 469 26.79 28.71 -1.15
C THR A 469 26.92 28.01 0.20
N PRO A 470 28.16 27.84 0.71
CA PRO A 470 28.42 27.05 1.92
C PRO A 470 27.76 27.60 3.20
N THR A 471 27.22 28.81 3.15
CA THR A 471 26.56 29.52 4.24
C THR A 471 25.03 29.34 4.24
N LEU A 472 24.43 28.80 3.18
CA LEU A 472 22.99 28.51 3.13
C LEU A 472 22.73 27.12 3.72
N PRO A 473 21.88 26.99 4.76
CA PRO A 473 21.48 25.70 5.28
C PRO A 473 20.48 25.05 4.32
N VAL A 474 20.96 24.20 3.42
CA VAL A 474 20.10 23.43 2.50
C VAL A 474 19.88 22.04 3.08
N ALA A 475 18.61 21.62 3.11
CA ALA A 475 18.21 20.27 3.49
C ALA A 475 17.42 19.62 2.36
N ALA A 476 17.51 18.29 2.28
CA ALA A 476 16.65 17.49 1.41
C ALA A 476 15.76 16.56 2.24
N ARG A 477 14.49 16.45 1.88
CA ARG A 477 13.53 15.54 2.51
C ARG A 477 12.74 14.82 1.43
N ALA A 478 12.74 13.50 1.48
CA ALA A 478 11.91 12.65 0.63
C ALA A 478 10.67 12.18 1.39
N ALA A 479 9.49 12.37 0.79
CA ALA A 479 8.26 11.69 1.15
C ALA A 479 8.06 10.53 0.16
N ARG A 480 7.73 9.34 0.67
CA ARG A 480 7.57 8.13 -0.15
C ARG A 480 6.24 7.46 0.12
N ASP A 481 5.44 7.22 -0.91
CA ASP A 481 4.27 6.34 -0.81
C ASP A 481 4.62 4.98 -1.42
N ALA A 482 5.00 4.03 -0.56
CA ALA A 482 5.40 2.69 -0.97
C ALA A 482 4.23 1.79 -1.44
N TYR A 483 2.98 2.17 -1.16
CA TYR A 483 1.81 1.31 -1.40
C TYR A 483 0.96 1.74 -2.60
N ARG A 484 1.48 2.64 -3.44
CA ARG A 484 0.79 3.04 -4.66
C ARG A 484 0.83 1.92 -5.71
N LEU A 485 -0.35 1.60 -6.25
CA LEU A 485 -0.54 0.79 -7.45
C LEU A 485 0.15 1.49 -8.64
N GLY A 486 1.24 0.90 -9.16
CA GLY A 486 2.06 1.49 -10.24
C GLY A 486 3.50 1.84 -9.84
N GLY A 487 3.91 1.54 -8.60
CA GLY A 487 5.27 1.73 -8.09
C GLY A 487 5.36 2.86 -7.06
N ALA A 488 6.33 2.76 -6.15
CA ALA A 488 6.46 3.69 -5.04
C ALA A 488 6.68 5.13 -5.54
N VAL A 489 5.83 6.07 -5.13
CA VAL A 489 5.99 7.48 -5.52
C VAL A 489 6.91 8.16 -4.54
N VAL A 490 7.87 8.92 -5.08
CA VAL A 490 8.80 9.70 -4.28
C VAL A 490 8.69 11.17 -4.65
N SER A 491 8.43 12.00 -3.65
CA SER A 491 8.52 13.45 -3.76
C SER A 491 9.66 13.94 -2.88
N THR A 492 10.73 14.46 -3.49
CA THR A 492 11.87 15.01 -2.75
C THR A 492 11.88 16.52 -2.80
N ARG A 493 11.79 17.15 -1.64
CA ARG A 493 11.91 18.60 -1.49
C ARG A 493 13.34 18.96 -1.12
N VAL A 494 13.89 19.98 -1.77
CA VAL A 494 15.22 20.54 -1.50
C VAL A 494 15.05 22.03 -1.21
N GLY A 495 15.57 22.51 -0.09
CA GLY A 495 15.42 23.93 0.25
C GLY A 495 15.92 24.24 1.65
N THR A 496 15.74 25.49 2.07
CA THR A 496 16.16 25.93 3.43
C THR A 496 15.00 25.93 4.43
N THR A 497 13.76 25.82 3.95
CA THR A 497 12.54 25.91 4.77
C THR A 497 11.51 24.87 4.33
N LYS A 498 10.83 24.23 5.30
CA LYS A 498 9.91 23.10 5.05
C LYS A 498 8.58 23.49 4.34
N HIS A 499 8.18 24.76 4.33
CA HIS A 499 6.82 25.19 3.94
C HIS A 499 6.74 26.18 2.77
N SER A 500 7.84 26.39 2.04
CA SER A 500 7.90 27.43 1.01
C SER A 500 7.57 26.90 -0.38
N LYS A 501 7.05 27.79 -1.23
CA LYS A 501 6.82 27.53 -2.65
C LYS A 501 8.15 27.28 -3.38
N ALA A 502 8.09 26.49 -4.44
CA ALA A 502 9.23 26.02 -5.20
C ALA A 502 9.43 26.83 -6.48
N GLN A 503 10.67 27.27 -6.72
CA GLN A 503 11.06 27.93 -7.96
C GLN A 503 11.37 26.93 -9.09
N PHE A 504 11.63 25.67 -8.73
CA PHE A 504 11.89 24.60 -9.68
C PHE A 504 11.10 23.34 -9.30
N ILE A 505 10.43 22.71 -10.27
CA ILE A 505 9.82 21.39 -10.09
C ILE A 505 10.24 20.46 -11.23
N GLY A 506 10.85 19.33 -10.89
CA GLY A 506 11.13 18.23 -11.83
C GLY A 506 10.07 17.15 -11.72
N ILE A 507 9.44 16.79 -12.83
CA ILE A 507 8.45 15.73 -12.97
C ILE A 507 9.05 14.65 -13.86
N HIS A 508 9.73 13.68 -13.25
CA HIS A 508 10.46 12.64 -13.97
C HIS A 508 9.52 11.53 -14.46
N ASN A 509 8.31 11.44 -13.93
CA ASN A 509 7.23 10.60 -14.44
C ASN A 509 5.93 11.39 -14.62
N THR A 510 5.45 11.51 -15.86
CA THR A 510 4.31 12.36 -16.23
C THR A 510 2.95 11.81 -15.84
N THR A 511 2.86 10.52 -15.54
CA THR A 511 1.61 9.91 -15.06
C THR A 511 1.14 10.54 -13.75
N LEU A 512 2.06 11.05 -12.93
CA LEU A 512 1.78 11.67 -11.63
C LEU A 512 0.95 12.95 -11.73
N ILE A 513 0.95 13.63 -12.88
CA ILE A 513 0.17 14.86 -13.10
C ILE A 513 -1.34 14.59 -12.97
N LYS A 514 -1.79 13.37 -13.26
CA LYS A 514 -3.21 12.98 -13.17
C LYS A 514 -3.64 12.61 -11.74
N GLU A 515 -2.68 12.40 -10.85
CA GLU A 515 -2.91 11.87 -9.50
C GLU A 515 -2.61 12.88 -8.40
N TYR A 516 -1.75 13.87 -8.67
CA TYR A 516 -1.31 14.86 -7.68
C TYR A 516 -1.43 16.29 -8.22
N ASP A 517 -1.82 17.21 -7.35
CA ASP A 517 -1.73 18.64 -7.60
C ASP A 517 -0.28 19.12 -7.39
N ILE A 518 0.57 18.78 -8.35
CA ILE A 518 2.01 19.07 -8.31
C ILE A 518 2.28 20.59 -8.28
N LEU A 519 1.43 21.39 -8.95
CA LEU A 519 1.65 22.83 -9.11
C LEU A 519 1.14 23.66 -7.92
N ALA A 520 0.40 23.09 -6.98
CA ALA A 520 0.07 23.76 -5.72
C ALA A 520 1.32 24.29 -4.98
N LEU A 521 2.46 23.59 -5.14
CA LEU A 521 3.73 23.95 -4.52
C LEU A 521 4.55 24.96 -5.34
N ALA A 522 4.14 25.30 -6.57
CA ALA A 522 4.93 26.15 -7.46
C ALA A 522 4.80 27.65 -7.13
N GLU A 523 5.91 28.37 -7.18
CA GLU A 523 5.91 29.84 -7.15
C GLU A 523 5.51 30.43 -8.50
N GLN A 524 5.06 31.68 -8.51
CA GLN A 524 4.83 32.42 -9.74
C GLN A 524 6.12 32.49 -10.60
N LYS A 525 6.00 32.18 -11.90
CA LYS A 525 7.11 32.09 -12.87
C LYS A 525 8.15 31.01 -12.55
N ALA A 526 7.79 30.00 -11.76
CA ALA A 526 8.64 28.83 -11.54
C ALA A 526 8.96 28.09 -12.85
N THR A 527 10.08 27.36 -12.84
CA THR A 527 10.53 26.50 -13.93
C THR A 527 10.06 25.07 -13.67
N ILE A 528 9.36 24.46 -14.62
CA ILE A 528 8.89 23.07 -14.52
C ILE A 528 9.58 22.25 -15.61
N LEU A 529 10.23 21.15 -15.23
CA LEU A 529 10.86 20.20 -16.15
C LEU A 529 10.06 18.90 -16.15
N VAL A 530 9.69 18.41 -17.33
CA VAL A 530 8.81 17.23 -17.49
C VAL A 530 9.49 16.18 -18.37
N HIS A 531 9.37 14.90 -17.98
CA HIS A 531 9.88 13.78 -18.77
C HIS A 531 9.01 13.50 -20.00
N GLY A 532 9.59 13.57 -21.19
CA GLY A 532 8.94 13.10 -22.42
C GLY A 532 9.53 13.70 -23.69
N PRO A 533 9.21 13.13 -24.86
CA PRO A 533 9.83 13.50 -26.14
C PRO A 533 9.21 14.75 -26.79
N TRP A 534 8.31 15.45 -26.10
CA TRP A 534 7.51 16.52 -26.69
C TRP A 534 8.33 17.78 -26.96
N THR A 535 8.01 18.43 -28.07
CA THR A 535 8.67 19.65 -28.54
C THR A 535 7.73 20.84 -28.63
N HIS A 536 6.41 20.59 -28.70
CA HIS A 536 5.38 21.61 -28.81
C HIS A 536 4.22 21.37 -27.83
N GLY A 537 3.45 22.43 -27.53
CA GLY A 537 2.37 22.39 -26.53
C GLY A 537 1.19 21.49 -26.90
N ASP A 538 0.89 21.35 -28.19
CA ASP A 538 -0.16 20.49 -28.74
C ASP A 538 0.17 19.00 -28.57
N GLU A 539 1.45 18.62 -28.63
CA GLU A 539 1.89 17.23 -28.46
C GLU A 539 1.73 16.75 -27.00
N ILE A 540 2.04 17.62 -26.03
CA ILE A 540 1.95 17.29 -24.59
C ILE A 540 0.53 17.45 -24.03
N GLU A 541 -0.35 18.21 -24.70
CA GLU A 541 -1.68 18.57 -24.20
C GLU A 541 -2.51 17.35 -23.77
N ALA A 542 -2.44 16.24 -24.51
CA ALA A 542 -3.18 15.01 -24.21
C ALA A 542 -2.71 14.28 -22.93
N HIS A 543 -1.52 14.63 -22.43
CA HIS A 543 -0.91 14.05 -21.23
C HIS A 543 -1.14 14.88 -19.96
N LEU A 544 -1.64 16.12 -20.10
CA LEU A 544 -1.88 17.05 -19.00
C LEU A 544 -3.36 17.16 -18.66
N THR A 545 -3.69 17.23 -17.36
CA THR A 545 -5.05 17.54 -16.88
C THR A 545 -5.41 19.01 -17.15
N ASN A 546 -6.70 19.34 -17.23
CA ASN A 546 -7.15 20.72 -17.44
C ASN A 546 -6.75 21.65 -16.28
N GLU A 547 -6.81 21.13 -15.05
CA GLU A 547 -6.37 21.76 -13.80
C GLU A 547 -4.92 22.21 -13.91
N PHE A 548 -4.04 21.28 -14.28
CA PHE A 548 -2.60 21.53 -14.47
C PHE A 548 -2.34 22.56 -15.58
N LYS A 549 -3.00 22.44 -16.75
CA LYS A 549 -2.87 23.39 -17.86
C LYS A 549 -3.27 24.80 -17.46
N LEU A 550 -4.38 24.94 -16.73
CA LEU A 550 -4.83 26.22 -16.21
C LEU A 550 -3.83 26.81 -15.20
N ALA A 551 -3.37 26.01 -14.25
CA ALA A 551 -2.38 26.43 -13.25
C ALA A 551 -1.06 26.91 -13.88
N LEU A 552 -0.57 26.22 -14.94
CA LEU A 552 0.61 26.64 -15.70
C LEU A 552 0.48 28.09 -16.22
N THR A 553 -0.69 28.43 -16.79
CA THR A 553 -0.92 29.76 -17.36
C THR A 553 -1.13 30.83 -16.29
N GLN A 554 -1.89 30.54 -15.23
CA GLN A 554 -2.17 31.48 -14.15
C GLN A 554 -0.91 31.86 -13.37
N LEU A 555 -0.03 30.88 -13.13
CA LEU A 555 1.25 31.10 -12.44
C LEU A 555 2.33 31.65 -13.39
N GLY A 556 2.09 31.69 -14.70
CA GLY A 556 3.06 32.17 -15.69
C GLY A 556 4.32 31.31 -15.75
N ILE A 557 4.13 29.99 -15.68
CA ILE A 557 5.20 28.98 -15.57
C ILE A 557 6.08 28.91 -16.83
N LYS A 558 7.37 28.60 -16.64
CA LYS A 558 8.27 28.21 -17.73
C LYS A 558 8.34 26.68 -17.82
N LEU A 559 7.65 26.09 -18.78
CA LEU A 559 7.59 24.65 -18.98
C LEU A 559 8.71 24.17 -19.92
N TYR A 560 9.45 23.15 -19.50
CA TYR A 560 10.49 22.47 -20.28
C TYR A 560 10.20 20.97 -20.35
N ALA A 561 10.53 20.34 -21.46
CA ALA A 561 10.45 18.90 -21.67
C ALA A 561 11.83 18.32 -22.03
N ILE A 562 12.11 17.10 -21.56
CA ILE A 562 13.29 16.33 -21.93
C ILE A 562 13.02 14.82 -21.89
N ASP A 563 13.49 14.11 -22.90
CA ASP A 563 13.47 12.65 -22.95
C ASP A 563 14.72 12.07 -22.26
N GLY A 564 14.69 12.05 -20.92
CA GLY A 564 15.80 11.60 -20.10
C GLY A 564 16.20 10.14 -20.32
N ALA A 565 15.21 9.27 -20.57
CA ALA A 565 15.42 7.84 -20.79
C ALA A 565 16.23 7.58 -22.08
N ARG A 566 15.82 8.19 -23.19
CA ARG A 566 16.56 8.08 -24.46
C ARG A 566 17.98 8.62 -24.37
N ILE A 567 18.19 9.73 -23.65
CA ILE A 567 19.53 10.29 -23.46
C ILE A 567 20.41 9.33 -22.65
N ALA A 568 19.87 8.69 -21.61
CA ALA A 568 20.62 7.72 -20.82
C ALA A 568 21.03 6.51 -21.66
N GLU A 569 20.11 5.99 -22.48
CA GLU A 569 20.34 4.88 -23.40
C GLU A 569 21.40 5.21 -24.47
N GLU A 570 21.28 6.35 -25.14
CA GLU A 570 22.25 6.80 -26.17
C GLU A 570 23.68 6.95 -25.62
N LEU A 571 23.82 7.21 -24.32
CA LEU A 571 25.09 7.37 -23.63
C LEU A 571 25.61 6.09 -22.95
N GLY A 572 24.84 5.00 -22.98
CA GLY A 572 25.21 3.72 -22.34
C GLY A 572 25.22 3.78 -20.82
N LEU A 573 24.35 4.60 -20.21
CA LEU A 573 24.22 4.68 -18.76
C LEU A 573 23.44 3.49 -18.21
N HIS A 574 23.98 2.84 -17.18
CA HIS A 574 23.25 1.84 -16.40
C HIS A 574 22.00 2.48 -15.74
N GLN A 575 20.94 1.70 -15.50
CA GLN A 575 19.69 2.18 -14.88
C GLN A 575 19.94 2.91 -13.54
N LYS A 576 20.85 2.39 -12.70
CA LYS A 576 21.26 3.03 -11.42
C LYS A 576 21.95 4.39 -11.60
N SER A 577 22.40 4.74 -12.80
CA SER A 577 23.12 5.97 -13.16
C SER A 577 22.28 6.94 -14.02
N SER A 578 21.06 6.58 -14.42
CA SER A 578 20.20 7.42 -15.28
C SER A 578 19.88 8.79 -14.66
N HIS A 579 19.87 8.86 -13.33
CA HIS A 579 19.61 10.06 -12.53
C HIS A 579 20.53 11.26 -12.86
N VAL A 580 21.74 11.01 -13.40
CA VAL A 580 22.70 12.05 -13.76
C VAL A 580 22.19 12.94 -14.91
N VAL A 581 21.31 12.43 -15.78
CA VAL A 581 20.66 13.22 -16.85
C VAL A 581 19.82 14.35 -16.26
N TRP A 582 19.05 14.04 -15.21
CA TRP A 582 18.20 15.00 -14.51
C TRP A 582 19.01 16.08 -13.78
N GLU A 583 20.15 15.70 -13.19
CA GLU A 583 21.08 16.64 -12.55
C GLU A 583 21.68 17.64 -13.56
N ALA A 584 22.09 17.13 -14.74
CA ALA A 584 22.58 17.96 -15.82
C ALA A 584 21.50 18.94 -16.31
N ALA A 585 20.28 18.47 -16.52
CA ALA A 585 19.16 19.31 -16.95
C ALA A 585 18.82 20.40 -15.92
N TYR A 586 18.79 20.03 -14.64
CA TYR A 586 18.59 20.97 -13.53
C TYR A 586 19.65 22.08 -13.53
N LEU A 587 20.95 21.72 -13.62
CA LEU A 587 22.04 22.69 -13.62
C LEU A 587 21.97 23.63 -14.84
N GLN A 588 21.61 23.09 -16.01
CA GLN A 588 21.46 23.86 -17.24
C GLN A 588 20.35 24.92 -17.12
N LEU A 589 19.21 24.56 -16.50
CA LEU A 589 18.04 25.43 -16.36
C LEU A 589 18.18 26.48 -15.25
N THR A 590 18.81 26.11 -14.14
CA THR A 590 18.84 26.95 -12.94
C THR A 590 20.13 27.76 -12.82
N GLN A 591 21.25 27.31 -13.42
CA GLN A 591 22.57 27.90 -13.21
C GLN A 591 23.47 27.95 -14.47
N PRO A 592 22.99 28.50 -15.60
CA PRO A 592 23.71 28.45 -16.88
C PRO A 592 25.01 29.28 -16.94
N SER A 593 25.27 30.15 -15.95
CA SER A 593 26.32 31.19 -16.02
C SER A 593 27.52 30.97 -15.08
N SER A 594 27.58 29.85 -14.36
CA SER A 594 28.63 29.59 -13.38
C SER A 594 29.44 28.31 -13.70
N GLY A 595 30.49 28.45 -14.51
CA GLY A 595 31.40 27.35 -14.89
C GLY A 595 30.79 26.33 -15.86
N SER A 596 31.62 25.39 -16.36
CA SER A 596 31.12 24.29 -17.21
C SER A 596 30.34 23.30 -16.34
N VAL A 597 29.04 23.09 -16.62
CA VAL A 597 28.18 22.10 -15.97
C VAL A 597 28.86 20.73 -15.89
N ALA A 598 29.55 20.33 -16.96
CA ALA A 598 30.28 19.06 -17.03
C ALA A 598 31.37 18.94 -15.97
N SER A 599 32.13 20.03 -15.72
CA SER A 599 33.19 20.03 -14.70
C SER A 599 32.66 19.85 -13.27
N ARG A 600 31.43 20.32 -13.00
CA ARG A 600 30.77 20.15 -11.71
C ARG A 600 30.30 18.72 -11.50
N LEU A 601 29.64 18.14 -12.52
CA LEU A 601 29.24 16.73 -12.50
C LEU A 601 30.46 15.81 -12.37
N ALA A 602 31.53 16.05 -13.12
CA ALA A 602 32.77 15.27 -13.01
C ALA A 602 33.44 15.36 -11.63
N GLY A 603 33.16 16.42 -10.86
CA GLY A 603 33.62 16.56 -9.49
C GLY A 603 32.83 15.71 -8.48
N LEU A 604 31.60 15.33 -8.80
CA LEU A 604 30.69 14.57 -7.93
C LEU A 604 30.82 13.06 -8.06
N TYR A 605 31.26 12.57 -9.21
CA TYR A 605 31.23 11.14 -9.53
C TYR A 605 32.63 10.53 -9.59
N GLU A 606 32.68 9.23 -9.36
CA GLU A 606 33.77 8.34 -9.73
C GLU A 606 33.20 7.15 -10.52
N GLU A 607 33.99 6.63 -11.44
CA GLU A 607 33.61 5.45 -12.23
C GLU A 607 33.83 4.19 -11.40
N LEU A 608 32.86 3.28 -11.45
CA LEU A 608 33.00 1.92 -10.92
C LEU A 608 33.50 1.02 -12.05
N GLU A 609 34.49 0.17 -11.76
CA GLU A 609 35.07 -0.76 -12.74
C GLU A 609 34.08 -1.90 -13.04
N LEU A 610 33.34 -1.77 -14.14
CA LEU A 610 32.62 -2.86 -14.80
C LEU A 610 33.16 -2.98 -16.23
N GLY A 611 34.04 -3.96 -16.48
CA GLY A 611 34.61 -4.24 -17.81
C GLY A 611 36.01 -3.66 -18.10
N GLU A 612 36.53 -3.93 -19.31
CA GLU A 612 37.93 -3.67 -19.70
C GLU A 612 38.22 -2.23 -20.21
N GLU A 613 37.21 -1.43 -20.56
CA GLU A 613 37.39 -0.08 -21.11
C GLU A 613 37.08 1.04 -20.11
N LYS A 614 38.11 1.76 -19.65
CA LYS A 614 37.96 3.02 -18.90
C LYS A 614 37.62 4.17 -19.83
N ARG A 615 36.40 4.71 -19.75
CA ARG A 615 36.06 5.99 -20.35
C ARG A 615 36.63 7.12 -19.47
N ASP A 616 36.88 8.31 -20.02
CA ASP A 616 37.29 9.45 -19.19
C ASP A 616 36.02 10.17 -18.69
N LEU A 617 35.79 10.18 -17.38
CA LEU A 617 34.66 10.86 -16.74
C LEU A 617 34.46 12.31 -17.21
N ARG A 618 35.54 13.04 -17.53
CA ARG A 618 35.44 14.41 -18.06
C ARG A 618 34.91 14.42 -19.48
N VAL A 619 35.30 13.45 -20.31
CA VAL A 619 34.77 13.31 -21.67
C VAL A 619 33.29 12.95 -21.60
N PHE A 620 32.95 11.94 -20.80
CA PHE A 620 31.56 11.51 -20.60
C PHE A 620 30.66 12.65 -20.13
N THR A 621 31.06 13.40 -19.10
CA THR A 621 30.24 14.51 -18.59
C THR A 621 30.06 15.65 -19.59
N ASN A 622 31.04 15.89 -20.48
CA ASN A 622 30.87 16.85 -21.57
C ASN A 622 29.88 16.34 -22.63
N GLU A 623 29.95 15.05 -22.99
CA GLU A 623 29.00 14.42 -23.92
C GLU A 623 27.58 14.45 -23.35
N LEU A 624 27.41 14.12 -22.07
CA LEU A 624 26.14 14.19 -21.37
C LEU A 624 25.53 15.59 -21.40
N VAL A 625 26.32 16.61 -21.04
CA VAL A 625 25.84 18.01 -21.05
C VAL A 625 25.48 18.47 -22.46
N ALA A 626 26.22 18.03 -23.48
CA ALA A 626 25.89 18.32 -24.88
C ALA A 626 24.58 17.64 -25.32
N ALA A 627 24.37 16.37 -24.95
CA ALA A 627 23.15 15.63 -25.23
C ALA A 627 21.93 16.26 -24.54
N VAL A 628 22.05 16.60 -23.26
CA VAL A 628 21.00 17.30 -22.49
C VAL A 628 20.70 18.67 -23.10
N SER A 629 21.73 19.46 -23.44
CA SER A 629 21.53 20.78 -24.06
C SER A 629 20.80 20.69 -25.40
N LYS A 630 21.00 19.59 -26.16
CA LYS A 630 20.31 19.34 -27.43
C LYS A 630 18.88 18.83 -27.23
N GLY A 631 18.64 18.03 -26.20
CA GLY A 631 17.34 17.40 -25.93
C GLY A 631 16.37 18.24 -25.10
N LEU A 632 16.85 19.28 -24.40
CA LEU A 632 16.05 20.14 -23.56
C LEU A 632 15.27 21.18 -24.38
N VAL A 633 13.93 21.11 -24.36
CA VAL A 633 13.06 21.99 -25.15
C VAL A 633 12.15 22.80 -24.24
N GLN A 634 12.03 24.12 -24.50
CA GLN A 634 11.04 24.96 -23.83
C GLN A 634 9.70 24.87 -24.56
N ILE A 635 8.64 24.48 -23.84
CA ILE A 635 7.29 24.35 -24.39
C ILE A 635 6.55 25.68 -24.26
N GLU A 636 5.99 26.16 -25.37
CA GLU A 636 5.12 27.35 -25.36
C GLU A 636 3.73 27.00 -24.82
N LEU A 637 3.26 27.78 -23.84
CA LEU A 637 1.93 27.60 -23.26
C LEU A 637 0.86 28.11 -24.23
N LEU A 638 -0.11 27.26 -24.57
CA LEU A 638 -1.15 27.62 -25.54
C LEU A 638 -2.17 28.60 -24.94
N PRO A 639 -2.63 29.62 -25.69
CA PRO A 639 -3.64 30.57 -25.20
C PRO A 639 -4.96 29.90 -24.75
N THR A 640 -5.31 28.78 -25.39
CA THR A 640 -6.51 27.98 -25.06
C THR A 640 -6.50 27.43 -23.63
N TRP A 641 -5.33 27.30 -23.00
CA TRP A 641 -5.20 26.76 -21.64
C TRP A 641 -5.62 27.75 -20.54
N THR A 642 -5.89 29.02 -20.90
CA THR A 642 -6.34 30.04 -19.94
C THR A 642 -7.82 29.94 -19.57
N ILE A 643 -8.61 29.21 -20.37
CA ILE A 643 -10.06 29.07 -20.21
C ILE A 643 -10.43 27.61 -20.44
N LEU A 644 -10.36 26.80 -19.38
CA LEU A 644 -10.67 25.37 -19.39
C LEU A 644 -11.71 25.05 -18.32
N GLU A 645 -12.58 24.08 -18.58
CA GLU A 645 -13.48 23.52 -17.58
C GLU A 645 -12.69 22.60 -16.64
N ILE A 646 -12.89 22.83 -15.33
CA ILE A 646 -12.18 22.15 -14.24
C ILE A 646 -13.14 21.12 -13.63
N ASN A 647 -12.61 19.96 -13.29
CA ASN A 647 -13.31 18.93 -12.53
C ASN A 647 -13.35 19.30 -11.03
N ASP A 648 -14.44 19.00 -10.34
CA ASP A 648 -14.58 19.24 -8.89
C ASP A 648 -13.71 18.30 -8.02
N THR A 649 -12.97 17.38 -8.64
CA THR A 649 -12.12 16.42 -7.95
C THR A 649 -10.85 17.09 -7.41
N LYS A 650 -10.69 17.15 -6.08
CA LYS A 650 -9.50 17.71 -5.43
C LYS A 650 -8.37 16.69 -5.36
N LEU A 651 -7.30 16.92 -6.12
CA LEU A 651 -6.10 16.07 -6.10
C LEU A 651 -5.23 16.35 -4.85
N PRO A 652 -4.53 15.34 -4.30
CA PRO A 652 -3.57 15.51 -3.21
C PRO A 652 -2.33 16.30 -3.63
N VAL A 653 -1.81 17.16 -2.75
CA VAL A 653 -0.63 18.03 -3.00
C VAL A 653 0.71 17.31 -2.78
N GLN A 654 0.71 16.24 -2.00
CA GLN A 654 1.89 15.46 -1.64
C GLN A 654 1.52 13.97 -1.47
N PRO A 655 2.45 13.03 -1.71
CA PRO A 655 2.21 11.62 -1.45
C PRO A 655 1.99 11.37 0.05
N ILE A 656 1.21 10.34 0.37
CA ILE A 656 1.08 9.85 1.75
C ILE A 656 2.39 9.13 2.07
N ASP A 657 3.17 9.64 3.03
CA ASP A 657 4.53 9.18 3.34
C ASP A 657 4.55 7.82 4.08
N ARG A 658 3.97 6.81 3.44
CA ARG A 658 3.87 5.43 3.94
C ARG A 658 5.21 4.74 3.87
N ALA A 659 5.70 4.27 5.02
CA ALA A 659 6.95 3.53 5.07
C ALA A 659 6.76 2.14 4.44
N ALA A 660 7.66 1.74 3.54
CA ALA A 660 7.80 0.34 3.18
C ALA A 660 8.14 -0.44 4.46
N VAL A 661 7.37 -1.48 4.78
CA VAL A 661 7.76 -2.39 5.88
C VAL A 661 9.08 -3.01 5.46
N ALA A 662 10.11 -2.91 6.30
CA ALA A 662 11.39 -3.55 6.04
C ALA A 662 11.12 -5.03 5.71
N ALA A 663 11.36 -5.42 4.46
CA ALA A 663 11.39 -6.82 4.10
C ALA A 663 12.48 -7.45 4.97
N ASP A 664 12.13 -8.48 5.75
CA ASP A 664 13.10 -9.31 6.43
C ASP A 664 14.20 -9.63 5.41
N HIS A 665 15.40 -9.07 5.62
CA HIS A 665 16.60 -9.53 4.94
C HIS A 665 16.91 -10.87 5.58
N ASP A 666 16.22 -11.92 5.13
CA ASP A 666 16.74 -13.27 5.24
C ASP A 666 17.99 -13.29 4.35
N ASP A 667 19.16 -13.15 5.00
CA ASP A 667 20.47 -13.50 4.45
C ASP A 667 20.46 -14.99 4.09
N ASP A 668 19.91 -15.33 2.93
CA ASP A 668 20.29 -16.49 2.13
C ASP A 668 20.82 -15.93 0.79
N GLU A 669 22.06 -15.45 0.81
CA GLU A 669 22.88 -15.29 -0.41
C GLU A 669 23.16 -16.69 -0.99
N ASP A 670 22.26 -17.16 -1.84
CA ASP A 670 22.50 -18.01 -3.01
C ASP A 670 21.13 -18.35 -3.63
N ASP A 671 20.51 -17.40 -4.33
CA ASP A 671 19.49 -17.68 -5.35
C ASP A 671 19.50 -16.52 -6.35
N ASP A 672 20.39 -16.64 -7.32
CA ASP A 672 20.43 -15.82 -8.54
C ASP A 672 19.29 -16.31 -9.45
N GLU A 673 18.07 -15.86 -9.19
CA GLU A 673 16.97 -15.90 -10.17
C GLU A 673 16.50 -14.48 -10.47
N THR A 674 16.99 -13.99 -11.60
CA THR A 674 16.49 -12.84 -12.35
C THR A 674 14.96 -12.80 -12.35
N VAL A 675 14.39 -11.85 -11.62
CA VAL A 675 12.97 -11.49 -11.72
C VAL A 675 12.80 -10.69 -13.01
N GLU A 676 12.63 -11.38 -14.12
CA GLU A 676 12.04 -10.75 -15.30
C GLU A 676 10.66 -10.22 -14.92
N ALA A 677 10.41 -8.97 -15.28
CA ALA A 677 9.12 -8.33 -15.15
C ALA A 677 8.16 -9.02 -16.13
N GLU A 678 7.50 -10.09 -15.67
CA GLU A 678 6.34 -10.63 -16.35
C GLU A 678 5.11 -9.82 -15.93
N ASP A 679 4.48 -9.24 -16.95
CA ASP A 679 3.09 -8.84 -16.95
C ASP A 679 2.22 -9.89 -16.23
N ASP A 680 1.34 -9.46 -15.32
CA ASP A 680 -0.03 -9.99 -15.20
C ASP A 680 -0.73 -9.55 -13.90
N GLU A 681 -1.99 -9.17 -14.10
CA GLU A 681 -3.18 -9.47 -13.29
C GLU A 681 -2.98 -10.35 -12.03
N ASP A 682 -3.51 -9.87 -10.89
CA ASP A 682 -3.99 -10.61 -9.72
C ASP A 682 -3.53 -12.09 -9.60
N LYS A 683 -2.33 -12.37 -9.07
CA LYS A 683 -1.88 -13.74 -8.76
C LYS A 683 -1.72 -13.96 -7.26
N ALA A 684 -2.58 -14.81 -6.70
CA ALA A 684 -2.45 -15.37 -5.36
C ALA A 684 -1.26 -16.33 -5.29
N SER A 685 -0.34 -16.16 -4.33
CA SER A 685 0.76 -17.09 -4.10
C SER A 685 0.47 -17.97 -2.87
N ALA A 686 0.48 -19.30 -3.03
CA ALA A 686 0.43 -20.21 -1.89
C ALA A 686 1.85 -20.55 -1.44
N GLU A 687 2.20 -20.17 -0.22
CA GLU A 687 3.41 -20.66 0.45
C GLU A 687 3.03 -21.97 1.15
N THR A 688 3.60 -23.11 0.75
CA THR A 688 3.56 -24.33 1.59
C THR A 688 4.54 -24.20 2.76
N GLY A 689 4.30 -23.19 3.59
CA GLY A 689 4.88 -23.12 4.91
C GLY A 689 4.44 -24.37 5.69
N LYS A 690 5.41 -25.24 6.02
CA LYS A 690 5.40 -26.18 7.16
C LYS A 690 4.04 -26.19 7.88
N TRP A 691 3.14 -27.13 7.54
CA TRP A 691 1.71 -27.19 7.96
C TRP A 691 1.43 -26.81 9.43
N HIS A 692 2.40 -27.00 10.33
CA HIS A 692 2.35 -26.59 11.72
C HIS A 692 2.24 -25.07 11.93
N LYS A 693 2.83 -24.22 11.07
CA LYS A 693 2.64 -22.76 11.12
C LYS A 693 1.19 -22.40 10.84
N ALA A 694 0.61 -22.90 9.75
CA ALA A 694 -0.81 -22.67 9.45
C ALA A 694 -1.72 -23.27 10.54
N ALA A 695 -1.40 -24.46 11.07
CA ALA A 695 -2.12 -25.06 12.18
C ALA A 695 -2.03 -24.22 13.47
N TRP A 696 -0.88 -23.62 13.78
CA TRP A 696 -0.73 -22.73 14.94
C TRP A 696 -1.57 -21.46 14.79
N HIS A 697 -1.65 -20.89 13.59
CA HIS A 697 -2.52 -19.74 13.33
C HIS A 697 -4.01 -20.11 13.56
N VAL A 698 -4.42 -21.32 13.18
CA VAL A 698 -5.80 -21.80 13.41
C VAL A 698 -6.09 -22.14 14.88
N ILE A 699 -5.11 -22.71 15.61
CA ILE A 699 -5.26 -23.15 17.00
C ILE A 699 -5.17 -21.97 17.99
N PHE A 700 -4.36 -20.94 17.69
CA PHE A 700 -4.08 -19.81 18.58
C PHE A 700 -4.62 -18.49 18.01
N LYS A 701 -5.91 -18.45 17.68
CA LYS A 701 -6.54 -17.31 16.98
C LYS A 701 -6.30 -15.96 17.70
N GLU A 702 -6.27 -15.97 19.02
CA GLU A 702 -6.07 -14.79 19.86
C GLU A 702 -4.63 -14.27 19.85
N ALA A 703 -3.64 -15.15 19.62
CA ALA A 703 -2.22 -14.78 19.57
C ALA A 703 -1.83 -14.16 18.22
N PHE A 704 -2.60 -14.46 17.17
CA PHE A 704 -2.36 -14.00 15.79
C PHE A 704 -3.42 -13.02 15.30
N ALA A 705 -4.36 -12.58 16.16
CA ALA A 705 -5.48 -11.70 15.81
C ALA A 705 -6.28 -12.19 14.58
N ASN A 706 -6.49 -13.50 14.45
CA ASN A 706 -7.15 -14.09 13.29
C ASN A 706 -8.67 -13.92 13.34
N GLU A 707 -9.23 -13.29 12.30
CA GLU A 707 -10.68 -13.14 12.12
C GLU A 707 -11.23 -14.19 11.14
N SER A 708 -12.48 -14.62 11.35
CA SER A 708 -13.18 -15.51 10.42
C SER A 708 -14.10 -14.68 9.54
N ALA A 709 -13.74 -14.54 8.26
CA ALA A 709 -14.50 -13.80 7.26
C ALA A 709 -14.96 -14.71 6.12
N VAL A 710 -16.12 -14.41 5.55
CA VAL A 710 -16.69 -15.15 4.41
C VAL A 710 -16.20 -14.47 3.14
N ARG A 711 -15.43 -15.21 2.32
CA ARG A 711 -14.81 -14.68 1.08
C ARG A 711 -14.13 -13.30 1.25
N PRO A 712 -13.15 -13.16 2.18
CA PRO A 712 -12.42 -11.90 2.38
C PRO A 712 -11.59 -11.47 1.16
N ASP A 713 -11.47 -12.37 0.18
CA ASP A 713 -10.82 -12.17 -1.10
C ASP A 713 -11.53 -11.16 -2.01
N LEU A 714 -12.80 -10.86 -1.76
CA LEU A 714 -13.63 -10.00 -2.60
C LEU A 714 -13.90 -8.65 -1.93
N HIS A 715 -13.93 -7.60 -2.75
CA HIS A 715 -14.28 -6.23 -2.33
C HIS A 715 -15.80 -6.02 -2.19
N GLU A 716 -16.61 -6.93 -2.73
CA GLU A 716 -18.08 -6.89 -2.65
C GLU A 716 -18.58 -7.45 -1.32
N SER A 717 -19.68 -6.91 -0.80
CA SER A 717 -20.31 -7.44 0.42
C SER A 717 -20.90 -8.83 0.18
N THR A 718 -20.37 -9.84 0.87
CA THR A 718 -20.87 -11.22 0.81
C THR A 718 -21.72 -11.57 2.03
N HIS A 719 -22.69 -12.45 1.83
CA HIS A 719 -23.62 -12.91 2.85
C HIS A 719 -23.73 -14.43 2.81
N VAL A 720 -24.00 -15.04 3.96
CA VAL A 720 -24.35 -16.47 4.05
C VAL A 720 -25.85 -16.58 4.24
N VAL A 721 -26.53 -17.20 3.27
CA VAL A 721 -27.98 -17.44 3.30
C VAL A 721 -28.28 -18.92 3.36
N LYS A 722 -29.41 -19.28 3.97
CA LYS A 722 -29.75 -20.69 4.19
C LYS A 722 -30.78 -21.18 3.18
N LEU A 723 -30.48 -22.25 2.46
CA LEU A 723 -31.42 -22.85 1.52
C LEU A 723 -32.63 -23.42 2.28
N THR A 724 -33.84 -23.03 1.88
CA THR A 724 -35.10 -23.48 2.50
C THR A 724 -35.92 -24.35 1.56
N GLU A 725 -35.85 -24.11 0.25
CA GLU A 725 -36.52 -24.92 -0.76
C GLU A 725 -35.63 -25.12 -1.98
N ASN A 726 -35.58 -26.36 -2.49
CA ASN A 726 -35.03 -26.70 -3.79
C ASN A 726 -36.05 -27.61 -4.50
N LYS A 727 -36.77 -27.03 -5.46
CA LYS A 727 -37.93 -27.67 -6.09
C LYS A 727 -37.81 -27.68 -7.60
N ARG A 728 -37.72 -28.87 -8.18
CA ARG A 728 -37.81 -29.04 -9.63
C ARG A 728 -39.21 -28.64 -10.14
N LEU A 729 -39.24 -27.78 -11.15
CA LEU A 729 -40.45 -27.27 -11.81
C LEU A 729 -40.82 -28.06 -13.07
N THR A 730 -39.86 -28.74 -13.70
CA THR A 730 -40.11 -29.60 -14.87
C THR A 730 -40.42 -31.04 -14.44
N PRO A 731 -41.17 -31.82 -15.25
CA PRO A 731 -41.38 -33.23 -14.98
C PRO A 731 -40.06 -34.02 -14.87
N GLY A 732 -39.97 -34.99 -13.97
CA GLY A 732 -38.74 -35.77 -13.76
C GLY A 732 -38.29 -36.57 -14.99
N ALA A 733 -39.22 -36.97 -15.86
CA ALA A 733 -38.95 -37.66 -17.12
C ALA A 733 -38.53 -36.73 -18.27
N TYR A 734 -38.52 -35.41 -18.05
CA TYR A 734 -38.12 -34.43 -19.05
C TYR A 734 -36.62 -34.18 -18.99
N ASP A 735 -36.00 -34.01 -20.16
CA ASP A 735 -34.54 -33.89 -20.34
C ASP A 735 -33.96 -32.64 -19.66
N ARG A 736 -34.73 -31.56 -19.58
CA ARG A 736 -34.28 -30.30 -18.99
C ARG A 736 -34.74 -30.14 -17.56
N ASN A 737 -33.81 -30.00 -16.63
CA ASN A 737 -34.09 -29.72 -15.22
C ASN A 737 -34.14 -28.20 -14.98
N VAL A 738 -35.34 -27.64 -14.80
CA VAL A 738 -35.54 -26.27 -14.31
C VAL A 738 -36.07 -26.34 -12.90
N PHE A 739 -35.48 -25.61 -11.98
CA PHE A 739 -35.77 -25.69 -10.56
C PHE A 739 -35.82 -24.30 -9.89
N HIS A 740 -36.62 -24.24 -8.84
CA HIS A 740 -36.82 -23.11 -7.97
C HIS A 740 -35.98 -23.28 -6.70
N LEU A 741 -35.36 -22.19 -6.26
CA LEU A 741 -34.65 -22.14 -4.99
C LEU A 741 -35.19 -21.00 -4.13
N GLU A 742 -35.28 -21.23 -2.83
CA GLU A 742 -35.59 -20.18 -1.84
C GLU A 742 -34.52 -20.15 -0.75
N PHE A 743 -34.01 -18.96 -0.44
CA PHE A 743 -33.01 -18.76 0.60
C PHE A 743 -33.53 -17.82 1.70
N ASP A 744 -33.43 -18.26 2.96
CA ASP A 744 -33.76 -17.46 4.14
C ASP A 744 -32.70 -16.37 4.38
N THR A 745 -33.18 -15.15 4.59
CA THR A 745 -32.38 -13.94 4.83
C THR A 745 -32.68 -13.31 6.20
N THR A 746 -33.48 -13.96 7.06
CA THR A 746 -33.92 -13.40 8.36
C THR A 746 -32.76 -13.01 9.28
N GLN A 747 -31.65 -13.76 9.26
CA GLN A 747 -30.48 -13.53 10.11
C GLN A 747 -29.34 -12.82 9.37
N THR A 748 -29.62 -12.22 8.20
CA THR A 748 -28.61 -11.58 7.37
C THR A 748 -28.93 -10.10 7.16
N SER A 749 -27.91 -9.31 6.81
CA SER A 749 -28.07 -7.91 6.38
C SER A 749 -28.40 -7.79 4.89
N LEU A 750 -28.70 -8.90 4.19
CA LEU A 750 -28.90 -8.90 2.75
C LEU A 750 -30.16 -8.11 2.38
N LYS A 751 -29.96 -7.05 1.62
CA LYS A 751 -31.01 -6.22 1.00
C LYS A 751 -30.79 -6.20 -0.49
N TYR A 752 -31.88 -6.32 -1.24
CA TYR A 752 -31.84 -6.32 -2.69
C TYR A 752 -33.06 -5.57 -3.23
N GLU A 753 -32.87 -4.97 -4.40
CA GLU A 753 -33.93 -4.29 -5.11
C GLU A 753 -34.46 -5.13 -6.26
N ILE A 754 -35.64 -4.77 -6.74
CA ILE A 754 -36.20 -5.36 -7.95
C ILE A 754 -35.21 -5.21 -9.10
N GLY A 755 -35.02 -6.28 -9.89
CA GLY A 755 -34.07 -6.31 -11.01
C GLY A 755 -32.69 -6.85 -10.67
N ASP A 756 -32.27 -6.79 -9.41
CA ASP A 756 -30.93 -7.21 -9.02
C ASP A 756 -30.69 -8.71 -9.27
N ALA A 757 -29.41 -9.07 -9.40
CA ALA A 757 -28.99 -10.46 -9.52
C ALA A 757 -28.29 -10.93 -8.23
N LEU A 758 -28.57 -12.17 -7.84
CA LEU A 758 -27.87 -12.85 -6.75
C LEU A 758 -26.62 -13.53 -7.33
N GLY A 759 -25.44 -13.08 -6.92
CA GLY A 759 -24.17 -13.74 -7.21
C GLY A 759 -24.01 -14.96 -6.32
N VAL A 760 -24.11 -16.17 -6.88
CA VAL A 760 -23.92 -17.42 -6.13
C VAL A 760 -22.46 -17.85 -6.25
N HIS A 761 -21.80 -18.06 -5.11
CA HIS A 761 -20.44 -18.60 -5.05
C HIS A 761 -20.52 -20.14 -5.04
N GLY A 762 -20.62 -20.73 -6.23
CA GLY A 762 -20.72 -22.18 -6.39
C GLY A 762 -19.41 -22.90 -6.07
N HIS A 763 -19.50 -24.12 -5.54
CA HIS A 763 -18.35 -24.98 -5.28
C HIS A 763 -18.21 -26.05 -6.37
N ASN A 764 -16.98 -26.51 -6.57
CA ASN A 764 -16.72 -27.70 -7.39
C ASN A 764 -17.33 -28.93 -6.71
N ASP A 765 -17.65 -29.96 -7.51
CA ASP A 765 -18.19 -31.20 -6.98
C ASP A 765 -17.15 -31.88 -6.07
N TYR A 766 -17.58 -32.21 -4.86
CA TYR A 766 -16.68 -32.73 -3.83
C TYR A 766 -16.12 -34.11 -4.18
N GLU A 767 -16.87 -34.94 -4.92
CA GLU A 767 -16.40 -36.27 -5.35
C GLU A 767 -15.37 -36.13 -6.48
N GLU A 768 -15.58 -35.20 -7.41
CA GLU A 768 -14.62 -34.91 -8.49
C GLU A 768 -13.31 -34.32 -7.94
N VAL A 769 -13.39 -33.37 -6.99
CA VAL A 769 -12.20 -32.82 -6.32
C VAL A 769 -11.43 -33.92 -5.60
N GLN A 770 -12.11 -34.79 -4.86
CA GLN A 770 -11.44 -35.89 -4.15
C GLN A 770 -10.72 -36.84 -5.13
N SER A 771 -11.40 -37.21 -6.23
CA SER A 771 -10.83 -38.03 -7.31
C SER A 771 -9.60 -37.38 -7.96
N PHE A 772 -9.63 -36.07 -8.19
CA PHE A 772 -8.49 -35.32 -8.71
C PHE A 772 -7.31 -35.33 -7.73
N LEU A 773 -7.55 -35.00 -6.45
CA LEU A 773 -6.48 -34.94 -5.44
C LEU A 773 -5.80 -36.30 -5.23
N ASP A 774 -6.59 -37.39 -5.19
CA ASP A 774 -6.08 -38.75 -5.07
C ASP A 774 -5.22 -39.15 -6.27
N TRP A 775 -5.61 -38.73 -7.49
CA TRP A 775 -4.82 -38.96 -8.70
C TRP A 775 -3.56 -38.08 -8.77
N TYR A 776 -3.67 -36.81 -8.37
CA TYR A 776 -2.55 -35.86 -8.41
C TYR A 776 -1.49 -36.16 -7.34
N GLY A 777 -1.88 -36.85 -6.25
CA GLY A 777 -1.00 -37.19 -5.13
C GLY A 777 -0.95 -36.12 -4.04
N LEU A 778 -1.97 -35.27 -3.94
CA LEU A 778 -2.08 -34.23 -2.91
C LEU A 778 -2.95 -34.72 -1.75
N ARG A 779 -2.54 -34.42 -0.51
CA ARG A 779 -3.30 -34.83 0.68
C ARG A 779 -4.42 -33.80 0.97
N PRO A 780 -5.70 -34.20 1.00
CA PRO A 780 -6.83 -33.26 1.16
C PRO A 780 -6.79 -32.43 2.44
N ASN A 781 -6.25 -33.00 3.52
CA ASN A 781 -6.22 -32.39 4.86
C ASN A 781 -4.98 -31.53 5.13
N ASP A 782 -4.04 -31.42 4.18
CA ASP A 782 -2.89 -30.54 4.36
C ASP A 782 -3.35 -29.09 4.39
N VAL A 783 -2.83 -28.32 5.35
CA VAL A 783 -3.15 -26.91 5.51
C VAL A 783 -2.09 -26.09 4.78
N VAL A 784 -2.54 -25.24 3.87
CA VAL A 784 -1.72 -24.33 3.08
C VAL A 784 -2.05 -22.89 3.43
N LEU A 785 -1.07 -22.02 3.24
CA LEU A 785 -1.21 -20.60 3.47
C LEU A 785 -1.17 -19.88 2.12
N VAL A 786 -2.29 -19.26 1.75
CA VAL A 786 -2.49 -18.61 0.45
C VAL A 786 -2.49 -17.11 0.68
N LYS A 787 -1.58 -16.40 0.02
CA LYS A 787 -1.48 -14.94 0.05
C LYS A 787 -2.49 -14.35 -0.92
N ASN A 788 -3.27 -13.39 -0.44
CA ASN A 788 -4.27 -12.69 -1.20
C ASN A 788 -4.32 -11.22 -0.77
N ASN A 789 -4.07 -10.28 -1.70
CA ASN A 789 -4.18 -8.83 -1.49
C ASN A 789 -3.68 -8.34 -0.10
N ALA A 790 -2.42 -8.66 0.20
CA ALA A 790 -1.69 -8.36 1.45
C ALA A 790 -2.09 -9.14 2.72
N ARG A 791 -3.08 -10.05 2.67
CA ARG A 791 -3.47 -10.93 3.80
C ARG A 791 -3.09 -12.39 3.52
N LYS A 792 -2.76 -13.15 4.58
CA LYS A 792 -2.41 -14.58 4.52
C LYS A 792 -3.63 -15.41 4.97
N GLU A 793 -4.21 -16.21 4.08
CA GLU A 793 -5.34 -17.11 4.37
C GLU A 793 -4.89 -18.55 4.62
N ALA A 794 -5.31 -19.18 5.72
CA ALA A 794 -5.06 -20.59 5.97
C ALA A 794 -6.26 -21.45 5.52
N ARG A 795 -6.04 -22.42 4.62
CA ARG A 795 -7.06 -23.34 4.10
C ARG A 795 -6.52 -24.76 3.94
N THR A 796 -7.40 -25.76 3.94
CA THR A 796 -6.97 -27.10 3.51
C THR A 796 -6.83 -27.19 1.99
N VAL A 797 -6.00 -28.09 1.48
CA VAL A 797 -5.91 -28.38 0.05
C VAL A 797 -7.29 -28.74 -0.52
N PHE A 798 -8.09 -29.51 0.21
CA PHE A 798 -9.46 -29.82 -0.19
C PHE A 798 -10.31 -28.55 -0.35
N GLN A 799 -10.25 -27.62 0.60
CA GLN A 799 -10.99 -26.35 0.54
C GLN A 799 -10.52 -25.48 -0.64
N LEU A 800 -9.21 -25.44 -0.90
CA LEU A 800 -8.63 -24.69 -2.01
C LEU A 800 -9.18 -25.17 -3.38
N PHE A 801 -9.18 -26.47 -3.64
CA PHE A 801 -9.70 -27.02 -4.91
C PHE A 801 -11.23 -27.09 -4.98
N SER A 802 -11.93 -27.11 -3.84
CA SER A 802 -13.40 -27.15 -3.83
C SER A 802 -14.07 -25.77 -3.87
N GLN A 803 -13.44 -24.75 -3.30
CA GLN A 803 -14.06 -23.43 -3.09
C GLN A 803 -13.34 -22.27 -3.78
N THR A 804 -12.06 -22.45 -4.15
CA THR A 804 -11.23 -21.35 -4.66
C THR A 804 -10.82 -21.55 -6.11
N LEU A 805 -10.23 -22.69 -6.48
CA LEU A 805 -9.68 -22.92 -7.83
C LEU A 805 -10.71 -23.54 -8.79
N ASP A 806 -10.86 -23.00 -9.99
CA ASP A 806 -11.75 -23.50 -11.04
C ASP A 806 -11.09 -24.63 -11.86
N ILE A 807 -10.71 -25.72 -11.19
CA ILE A 807 -9.97 -26.85 -11.81
C ILE A 807 -10.77 -27.57 -12.91
N PHE A 808 -12.10 -27.52 -12.87
CA PHE A 808 -12.98 -28.05 -13.92
C PHE A 808 -13.44 -26.96 -14.90
N GLY A 809 -12.84 -25.76 -14.81
CA GLY A 809 -13.04 -24.65 -15.72
C GLY A 809 -12.24 -24.79 -17.01
N ARG A 810 -12.37 -23.80 -17.90
CA ARG A 810 -11.72 -23.79 -19.21
C ARG A 810 -10.31 -23.19 -19.12
N PRO A 811 -9.26 -23.89 -19.57
CA PRO A 811 -7.90 -23.37 -19.56
C PRO A 811 -7.68 -22.27 -20.61
N SER A 812 -7.01 -21.19 -20.19
CA SER A 812 -6.56 -20.10 -21.08
C SER A 812 -5.34 -20.53 -21.90
N LYS A 813 -4.99 -19.80 -22.97
CA LYS A 813 -3.75 -20.06 -23.72
C LYS A 813 -2.50 -19.99 -22.83
N ASN A 814 -2.44 -18.99 -21.95
CA ASN A 814 -1.38 -18.81 -20.96
C ASN A 814 -1.19 -20.08 -20.09
N PHE A 815 -2.27 -20.80 -19.74
CA PHE A 815 -2.16 -22.06 -19.02
C PHE A 815 -1.41 -23.14 -19.81
N TYR A 816 -1.66 -23.29 -21.11
CA TYR A 816 -0.96 -24.28 -21.94
C TYR A 816 0.53 -23.95 -22.08
N GLU A 817 0.86 -22.67 -22.28
CA GLU A 817 2.25 -22.17 -22.37
C GLU A 817 3.01 -22.43 -21.09
N ARG A 818 2.45 -22.02 -19.94
CA ARG A 818 3.07 -22.23 -18.64
C ARG A 818 3.08 -23.70 -18.23
N LEU A 819 2.08 -24.51 -18.61
CA LEU A 819 2.11 -25.95 -18.34
C LEU A 819 3.27 -26.65 -19.08
N ALA A 820 3.61 -26.17 -20.28
CA ALA A 820 4.70 -26.74 -21.09
C ALA A 820 6.07 -26.62 -20.41
N THR A 821 6.29 -25.62 -19.53
CA THR A 821 7.56 -25.47 -18.80
C THR A 821 7.76 -26.55 -17.74
N TYR A 822 6.68 -27.18 -17.27
CA TYR A 822 6.72 -28.29 -16.29
C TYR A 822 6.73 -29.67 -16.94
N ALA A 823 6.65 -29.77 -18.28
CA ALA A 823 6.64 -31.03 -19.00
C ALA A 823 8.04 -31.66 -19.06
N THR A 824 8.21 -32.83 -18.41
CA THR A 824 9.49 -33.56 -18.47
C THR A 824 9.69 -34.34 -19.76
N ASP A 825 8.61 -34.67 -20.50
CA ASP A 825 8.70 -35.29 -21.83
C ASP A 825 8.79 -34.20 -22.91
N PRO A 826 9.90 -34.13 -23.69
CA PRO A 826 10.04 -33.16 -24.78
C PRO A 826 8.90 -33.19 -25.80
N LYS A 827 8.28 -34.36 -26.06
CA LYS A 827 7.17 -34.49 -27.01
C LYS A 827 5.89 -33.84 -26.50
N GLU A 828 5.60 -34.01 -25.21
CA GLU A 828 4.46 -33.37 -24.56
C GLU A 828 4.65 -31.85 -24.51
N ARG A 829 5.88 -31.38 -24.25
CA ARG A 829 6.25 -29.95 -24.30
C ARG A 829 6.03 -29.36 -25.69
N GLU A 830 6.54 -30.01 -26.73
CA GLU A 830 6.36 -29.56 -28.13
C GLU A 830 4.88 -29.52 -28.52
N GLN A 831 4.09 -30.52 -28.11
CA GLN A 831 2.66 -30.57 -28.40
C GLN A 831 1.87 -29.46 -27.68
N LEU A 832 2.19 -29.18 -26.41
CA LEU A 832 1.57 -28.08 -25.65
C LEU A 832 1.85 -26.72 -26.32
N LEU A 833 3.09 -26.48 -26.76
CA LEU A 833 3.47 -25.25 -27.47
C LEU A 833 2.88 -25.18 -28.87
N TYR A 834 2.73 -26.32 -29.57
CA TYR A 834 2.05 -26.38 -30.86
C TYR A 834 0.58 -25.96 -30.75
N LEU A 835 -0.14 -26.44 -29.72
CA LEU A 835 -1.56 -26.12 -29.53
C LEU A 835 -1.83 -24.61 -29.40
N VAL A 836 -0.89 -23.84 -28.85
CA VAL A 836 -1.02 -22.38 -28.69
C VAL A 836 -0.43 -21.57 -29.85
N SER A 837 0.33 -22.21 -30.74
CA SER A 837 0.95 -21.56 -31.90
C SER A 837 -0.07 -21.12 -32.97
N ALA A 838 0.39 -20.38 -33.97
CA ALA A 838 -0.44 -19.98 -35.10
C ALA A 838 -0.97 -21.19 -35.89
N GLU A 839 -0.15 -22.25 -35.99
CA GLU A 839 -0.44 -23.50 -36.68
C GLU A 839 -1.44 -24.39 -35.92
N GLY A 840 -1.43 -24.37 -34.57
CA GLY A 840 -2.35 -25.14 -33.72
C GLY A 840 -3.70 -24.46 -33.43
N LYS A 841 -3.95 -23.26 -33.95
CA LYS A 841 -5.14 -22.44 -33.66
C LYS A 841 -6.47 -23.18 -33.89
N GLU A 842 -6.58 -23.99 -34.94
CA GLU A 842 -7.79 -24.76 -35.23
C GLU A 842 -8.02 -25.87 -34.19
N GLU A 843 -6.96 -26.52 -33.74
CA GLU A 843 -7.02 -27.58 -32.74
C GLU A 843 -7.34 -27.02 -31.34
N TYR A 844 -6.73 -25.89 -30.97
CA TYR A 844 -7.10 -25.17 -29.74
C TYR A 844 -8.56 -24.74 -29.76
N LYS A 845 -9.05 -24.17 -30.87
CA LYS A 845 -10.46 -23.79 -31.01
C LYS A 845 -11.37 -25.01 -30.84
N LYS A 846 -11.02 -26.14 -31.44
CA LYS A 846 -11.77 -27.39 -31.27
C LYS A 846 -11.81 -27.83 -29.79
N ARG A 847 -10.70 -27.73 -29.06
CA ARG A 847 -10.65 -28.05 -27.62
C ARG A 847 -11.52 -27.12 -26.77
N VAL A 848 -11.56 -25.83 -27.12
CA VAL A 848 -12.46 -24.86 -26.48
C VAL A 848 -13.93 -25.21 -26.76
N ASP A 849 -14.26 -25.57 -28.00
CA ASP A 849 -15.60 -26.00 -28.41
C ASP A 849 -16.00 -27.33 -27.75
N ASP A 850 -15.05 -28.26 -27.58
CA ASP A 850 -15.20 -29.54 -26.89
C ASP A 850 -15.18 -29.39 -25.35
N THR A 851 -15.00 -28.16 -24.83
CA THR A 851 -15.04 -27.81 -23.40
C THR A 851 -14.01 -28.54 -22.53
N VAL A 852 -12.81 -28.76 -23.07
CA VAL A 852 -11.68 -29.35 -22.31
C VAL A 852 -11.38 -28.50 -21.06
N THR A 853 -11.15 -29.16 -19.92
CA THR A 853 -10.89 -28.52 -18.63
C THR A 853 -9.41 -28.51 -18.25
N TYR A 854 -9.04 -27.77 -17.19
CA TYR A 854 -7.67 -27.82 -16.64
C TYR A 854 -7.31 -29.25 -16.20
N GLU A 855 -8.24 -29.94 -15.54
CA GLU A 855 -8.08 -31.34 -15.15
C GLU A 855 -7.80 -32.25 -16.34
N ASP A 856 -8.62 -32.16 -17.40
CA ASP A 856 -8.45 -32.98 -18.60
C ASP A 856 -7.05 -32.80 -19.20
N LEU A 857 -6.57 -31.55 -19.23
CA LEU A 857 -5.24 -31.24 -19.77
C LEU A 857 -4.12 -31.82 -18.91
N LEU A 858 -4.22 -31.71 -17.58
CA LEU A 858 -3.25 -32.30 -16.65
C LEU A 858 -3.23 -33.83 -16.75
N ARG A 859 -4.39 -34.46 -17.01
CA ARG A 859 -4.49 -35.92 -17.21
C ARG A 859 -3.95 -36.36 -18.57
N GLU A 860 -4.13 -35.55 -19.61
CA GLU A 860 -3.60 -35.80 -20.95
C GLU A 860 -2.07 -35.68 -21.00
N PHE A 861 -1.52 -34.60 -20.44
CA PHE A 861 -0.08 -34.31 -20.41
C PHE A 861 0.54 -34.72 -19.09
N SER A 862 0.59 -36.03 -18.85
CA SER A 862 0.96 -36.59 -17.55
C SER A 862 2.41 -36.32 -17.11
N SER A 863 3.29 -35.92 -18.03
CA SER A 863 4.66 -35.49 -17.73
C SER A 863 4.74 -34.04 -17.23
N ALA A 864 3.69 -33.24 -17.46
CA ALA A 864 3.58 -31.86 -17.02
C ALA A 864 2.84 -31.80 -15.67
N LYS A 865 3.59 -31.92 -14.56
CA LYS A 865 3.04 -31.91 -13.20
C LYS A 865 3.58 -30.74 -12.37
N PRO A 866 2.97 -29.55 -12.47
CA PRO A 866 3.31 -28.43 -11.61
C PRO A 866 3.11 -28.76 -10.11
N PRO A 867 3.95 -28.23 -9.21
CA PRO A 867 3.71 -28.35 -7.78
C PRO A 867 2.49 -27.50 -7.35
N LEU A 868 2.01 -27.68 -6.12
CA LEU A 868 0.75 -27.05 -5.65
C LEU A 868 0.81 -25.51 -5.72
N GLU A 869 1.96 -24.94 -5.41
CA GLU A 869 2.22 -23.49 -5.41
C GLU A 869 2.05 -22.93 -6.82
N ALA A 870 2.55 -23.65 -7.82
CA ALA A 870 2.35 -23.31 -9.23
C ALA A 870 0.90 -23.51 -9.66
N LEU A 871 0.22 -24.58 -9.24
CA LEU A 871 -1.20 -24.81 -9.58
C LEU A 871 -2.10 -23.67 -9.11
N VAL A 872 -1.87 -23.11 -7.93
CA VAL A 872 -2.62 -21.96 -7.40
C VAL A 872 -2.48 -20.72 -8.29
N GLN A 873 -1.32 -20.55 -8.93
CA GLN A 873 -1.07 -19.44 -9.85
C GLN A 873 -1.49 -19.71 -11.29
N LEU A 874 -1.66 -20.98 -11.66
CA LEU A 874 -1.97 -21.42 -13.01
C LEU A 874 -3.48 -21.58 -13.25
N VAL A 875 -4.21 -22.05 -12.23
CA VAL A 875 -5.66 -22.28 -12.30
C VAL A 875 -6.39 -21.03 -11.83
N THR A 876 -7.34 -20.55 -12.64
CA THR A 876 -8.08 -19.34 -12.31
C THR A 876 -9.04 -19.55 -11.12
N PRO A 877 -9.32 -18.52 -10.30
CA PRO A 877 -10.29 -18.65 -9.22
C PRO A 877 -11.74 -18.78 -9.70
N ILE A 878 -12.57 -19.49 -8.94
CA ILE A 878 -14.01 -19.63 -9.18
C ILE A 878 -14.69 -18.27 -9.04
N LYS A 879 -15.26 -17.77 -10.14
CA LYS A 879 -16.03 -16.52 -10.18
C LYS A 879 -17.49 -16.76 -9.75
N PRO A 880 -18.13 -15.81 -9.04
CA PRO A 880 -19.54 -15.92 -8.70
C PRO A 880 -20.42 -15.94 -9.96
N ARG A 881 -21.46 -16.78 -9.94
CA ARG A 881 -22.45 -16.84 -11.02
C ARG A 881 -23.68 -16.02 -10.65
N HIS A 882 -23.96 -15.00 -11.45
CA HIS A 882 -25.11 -14.13 -11.26
C HIS A 882 -26.38 -14.76 -11.83
N TYR A 883 -27.42 -14.81 -11.00
CA TYR A 883 -28.77 -15.24 -11.37
C TYR A 883 -29.76 -14.12 -11.06
N SER A 884 -30.60 -13.75 -12.03
CA SER A 884 -31.66 -12.76 -11.79
C SER A 884 -32.59 -13.23 -10.67
N ILE A 885 -32.90 -12.34 -9.73
CA ILE A 885 -33.74 -12.67 -8.58
C ILE A 885 -35.20 -12.85 -9.02
N ALA A 886 -35.84 -13.92 -8.55
CA ALA A 886 -37.18 -14.33 -8.93
C ALA A 886 -38.29 -13.93 -7.93
N SER A 887 -37.96 -13.12 -6.92
CA SER A 887 -38.89 -12.66 -5.88
C SER A 887 -38.77 -11.16 -5.60
N SER A 888 -39.88 -10.52 -5.25
CA SER A 888 -39.86 -9.18 -4.65
C SER A 888 -39.55 -9.25 -3.15
N GLN A 889 -38.55 -8.48 -2.68
CA GLN A 889 -38.27 -8.39 -1.24
C GLN A 889 -39.42 -7.72 -0.48
N LYS A 890 -40.29 -6.92 -1.13
CA LYS A 890 -41.47 -6.35 -0.47
C LYS A 890 -42.54 -7.40 -0.21
N LEU A 891 -42.69 -8.38 -1.10
CA LEU A 891 -43.61 -9.50 -0.91
C LEU A 891 -43.01 -10.59 0.01
N HIS A 892 -41.70 -10.82 -0.11
CA HIS A 892 -40.95 -11.79 0.67
C HIS A 892 -39.81 -11.09 1.47
N PRO A 893 -40.11 -10.42 2.61
CA PRO A 893 -39.12 -9.61 3.34
C PRO A 893 -37.87 -10.35 3.79
N ASN A 894 -38.02 -11.66 4.04
CA ASN A 894 -37.00 -12.52 4.61
C ASN A 894 -36.60 -13.68 3.69
N SER A 895 -36.94 -13.64 2.39
CA SER A 895 -36.55 -14.70 1.45
C SER A 895 -36.11 -14.12 0.11
N VAL A 896 -35.08 -14.72 -0.49
CA VAL A 896 -34.67 -14.46 -1.88
C VAL A 896 -34.81 -15.73 -2.71
N HIS A 897 -35.45 -15.62 -3.87
CA HIS A 897 -35.81 -16.77 -4.69
C HIS A 897 -35.05 -16.75 -6.00
N LEU A 898 -34.62 -17.91 -6.50
CA LEU A 898 -34.02 -18.07 -7.83
C LEU A 898 -34.81 -19.02 -8.71
N LEU A 899 -34.65 -18.84 -10.01
CA LEU A 899 -35.14 -19.76 -11.04
C LEU A 899 -33.97 -20.16 -11.94
N VAL A 900 -33.55 -21.41 -11.84
CA VAL A 900 -32.31 -21.90 -12.44
C VAL A 900 -32.60 -23.08 -13.36
N VAL A 901 -31.82 -23.19 -14.43
CA VAL A 901 -31.81 -24.36 -15.30
C VAL A 901 -30.48 -25.07 -15.15
N ALA A 902 -30.50 -26.39 -14.94
CA ALA A 902 -29.30 -27.20 -14.94
C ALA A 902 -28.67 -27.19 -16.33
N VAL A 903 -27.36 -26.93 -16.38
CA VAL A 903 -26.58 -26.98 -17.62
C VAL A 903 -25.87 -28.32 -17.65
N GLU A 904 -26.26 -29.18 -18.59
CA GLU A 904 -25.70 -30.52 -18.80
C GLU A 904 -25.52 -30.72 -20.30
N TRP A 905 -24.36 -31.24 -20.71
CA TRP A 905 -24.09 -31.56 -22.12
C TRP A 905 -23.22 -32.81 -22.22
N THR A 906 -23.11 -33.35 -23.44
CA THR A 906 -22.19 -34.45 -23.75
C THR A 906 -21.09 -33.90 -24.65
N ASN A 907 -19.83 -34.09 -24.26
CA ASN A 907 -18.70 -33.66 -25.07
C ASN A 907 -18.49 -34.59 -26.28
N ALA A 908 -17.55 -34.25 -27.18
CA ALA A 908 -17.25 -35.05 -28.36
C ALA A 908 -16.74 -36.48 -28.05
N ALA A 909 -16.21 -36.71 -26.84
CA ALA A 909 -15.77 -38.01 -26.37
C ALA A 909 -16.91 -38.89 -25.82
N GLY A 910 -18.14 -38.35 -25.73
CA GLY A 910 -19.31 -39.07 -25.20
C GLY A 910 -19.46 -38.99 -23.67
N GLU A 911 -18.66 -38.17 -23.01
CA GLU A 911 -18.70 -37.97 -21.56
C GLU A 911 -19.73 -36.91 -21.19
N GLN A 912 -20.43 -37.12 -20.08
CA GLN A 912 -21.34 -36.10 -19.55
C GLN A 912 -20.56 -35.01 -18.82
N ARG A 913 -20.89 -33.77 -19.11
CA ARG A 913 -20.32 -32.57 -18.51
C ARG A 913 -21.42 -31.70 -17.93
N PHE A 914 -21.09 -30.97 -16.87
CA PHE A 914 -22.03 -30.20 -16.07
C PHE A 914 -21.55 -28.76 -15.91
N GLY A 915 -22.49 -27.82 -15.85
CA GLY A 915 -22.17 -26.46 -15.47
C GLY A 915 -21.95 -26.39 -13.97
N GLN A 916 -20.72 -26.04 -13.55
CA GLN A 916 -20.25 -26.02 -12.16
C GLN A 916 -21.29 -25.48 -11.17
N CYS A 917 -21.70 -24.22 -11.31
CA CYS A 917 -22.58 -23.60 -10.32
C CYS A 917 -24.00 -24.18 -10.36
N THR A 918 -24.49 -24.57 -11.54
CA THR A 918 -25.82 -25.20 -11.66
C THR A 918 -25.84 -26.61 -11.11
N ARG A 919 -24.73 -27.35 -11.21
CA ARG A 919 -24.56 -28.67 -10.61
C ARG A 919 -24.52 -28.58 -9.09
N TYR A 920 -23.74 -27.63 -8.56
CA TYR A 920 -23.71 -27.29 -7.15
C TYR A 920 -25.13 -27.01 -6.64
N LEU A 921 -25.83 -26.04 -7.24
CA LEU A 921 -27.19 -25.66 -6.85
C LEU A 921 -28.22 -26.79 -6.97
N ALA A 922 -28.15 -27.61 -8.03
CA ALA A 922 -29.07 -28.72 -8.23
C ALA A 922 -28.92 -29.81 -7.16
N ASN A 923 -27.71 -30.01 -6.63
CA ASN A 923 -27.40 -31.02 -5.62
C ASN A 923 -27.62 -30.53 -4.18
N LEU A 924 -27.90 -29.25 -3.96
CA LEU A 924 -28.13 -28.73 -2.61
C LEU A 924 -29.41 -29.30 -1.98
N THR A 925 -29.32 -29.61 -0.69
CA THR A 925 -30.46 -30.01 0.12
C THR A 925 -30.90 -28.86 1.04
N PRO A 926 -32.21 -28.69 1.32
CA PRO A 926 -32.68 -27.69 2.26
C PRO A 926 -31.97 -27.80 3.61
N GLY A 927 -31.55 -26.66 4.15
CA GLY A 927 -30.80 -26.53 5.39
C GLY A 927 -29.31 -26.23 5.22
N VAL A 928 -28.78 -26.27 3.99
CA VAL A 928 -27.38 -25.93 3.68
C VAL A 928 -27.20 -24.42 3.54
N ASP A 929 -26.09 -23.92 4.07
CA ASP A 929 -25.66 -22.53 3.96
C ASP A 929 -24.96 -22.27 2.61
N VAL A 930 -25.28 -21.15 1.97
CA VAL A 930 -24.77 -20.75 0.66
C VAL A 930 -24.25 -19.32 0.72
N THR A 931 -23.02 -19.12 0.24
CA THR A 931 -22.41 -17.80 0.12
C THR A 931 -22.94 -17.09 -1.12
N VAL A 932 -23.45 -15.87 -0.94
CA VAL A 932 -24.03 -15.05 -2.00
C VAL A 932 -23.55 -13.60 -1.93
N SER A 933 -23.56 -12.91 -3.06
CA SER A 933 -23.38 -11.45 -3.20
C SER A 933 -24.54 -10.83 -3.97
N ILE A 934 -24.68 -9.51 -3.94
CA ILE A 934 -25.69 -8.77 -4.70
C ILE A 934 -25.00 -7.96 -5.80
N LYS A 935 -25.48 -8.13 -7.03
CA LYS A 935 -25.08 -7.33 -8.18
C LYS A 935 -26.25 -6.45 -8.63
N PRO A 936 -26.12 -5.11 -8.54
CA PRO A 936 -27.12 -4.19 -9.06
C PRO A 936 -27.35 -4.39 -10.57
N SER A 937 -28.59 -4.21 -11.01
CA SER A 937 -28.99 -4.27 -12.42
C SER A 937 -29.67 -2.97 -12.88
N VAL A 938 -29.59 -2.68 -14.18
CA VAL A 938 -30.38 -1.63 -14.86
C VAL A 938 -31.83 -2.06 -15.15
N MET A 939 -32.19 -3.33 -14.94
CA MET A 939 -33.54 -3.87 -15.11
C MET A 939 -34.45 -3.44 -13.94
N LYS A 940 -34.75 -2.15 -13.84
CA LYS A 940 -35.62 -1.56 -12.81
C LYS A 940 -37.02 -1.26 -13.36
N LEU A 941 -38.03 -1.23 -12.49
CA LEU A 941 -39.38 -0.79 -12.86
C LEU A 941 -39.40 0.70 -13.29
N PRO A 942 -40.37 1.12 -14.10
CA PRO A 942 -40.52 2.53 -14.48
C PRO A 942 -40.68 3.45 -13.27
N PRO A 943 -40.24 4.73 -13.37
CA PRO A 943 -40.34 5.69 -12.27
C PRO A 943 -41.78 5.92 -11.78
N LEU A 944 -42.77 5.85 -12.68
CA LEU A 944 -44.17 6.02 -12.33
C LEU A 944 -44.91 4.69 -12.32
N ASP A 945 -45.66 4.47 -11.23
CA ASP A 945 -46.44 3.24 -11.07
C ASP A 945 -47.53 3.07 -12.17
N THR A 946 -47.94 4.15 -12.82
CA THR A 946 -48.97 4.16 -13.89
C THR A 946 -48.43 3.86 -15.29
N GLN A 947 -47.09 3.83 -15.49
CA GLN A 947 -46.51 3.54 -16.80
C GLN A 947 -46.63 2.05 -17.16
N PRO A 948 -46.90 1.71 -18.44
CA PRO A 948 -46.92 0.31 -18.87
C PRO A 948 -45.56 -0.37 -18.74
N VAL A 949 -45.59 -1.67 -18.40
CA VAL A 949 -44.41 -2.53 -18.30
C VAL A 949 -44.59 -3.71 -19.24
N ILE A 950 -43.73 -3.82 -20.26
CA ILE A 950 -43.77 -4.87 -21.27
C ILE A 950 -42.57 -5.78 -21.08
N MET A 951 -42.81 -7.04 -20.77
CA MET A 951 -41.80 -8.01 -20.38
C MET A 951 -41.79 -9.17 -21.36
N ALA A 952 -40.61 -9.54 -21.87
CA ALA A 952 -40.41 -10.67 -22.75
C ALA A 952 -39.43 -11.66 -22.11
N GLY A 953 -39.95 -12.75 -21.55
CA GLY A 953 -39.18 -13.77 -20.81
C GLY A 953 -39.11 -15.10 -21.55
N LEU A 954 -37.90 -15.63 -21.73
CA LEU A 954 -37.68 -16.92 -22.36
C LEU A 954 -37.14 -17.95 -21.35
N GLY A 955 -37.93 -18.99 -21.07
CA GLY A 955 -37.58 -20.01 -20.08
C GLY A 955 -37.27 -19.40 -18.71
N THR A 956 -36.04 -19.57 -18.22
CA THR A 956 -35.61 -19.00 -16.92
C THR A 956 -35.50 -17.48 -16.92
N GLY A 957 -35.55 -16.83 -18.10
CA GLY A 957 -35.72 -15.37 -18.20
C GLY A 957 -37.04 -14.85 -17.62
N MET A 958 -37.94 -15.74 -17.18
CA MET A 958 -39.11 -15.38 -16.36
C MET A 958 -38.72 -14.85 -14.97
N ALA A 959 -37.53 -15.16 -14.46
CA ALA A 959 -37.11 -14.83 -13.09
C ALA A 959 -37.36 -13.35 -12.71
N PRO A 960 -36.73 -12.35 -13.37
CA PRO A 960 -36.92 -10.94 -12.99
C PRO A 960 -38.38 -10.49 -13.17
N PHE A 961 -39.10 -11.05 -14.15
CA PHE A 961 -40.48 -10.67 -14.43
C PHE A 961 -41.46 -11.19 -13.40
N ARG A 962 -41.20 -12.35 -12.79
CA ARG A 962 -41.95 -12.80 -11.61
C ARG A 962 -41.80 -11.78 -10.47
N ALA A 963 -40.58 -11.30 -10.20
CA ALA A 963 -40.34 -10.27 -9.18
C ALA A 963 -41.05 -8.95 -9.51
N PHE A 964 -41.05 -8.51 -10.77
CA PHE A 964 -41.76 -7.31 -11.23
C PHE A 964 -43.27 -7.43 -11.00
N ILE A 965 -43.86 -8.58 -11.37
CA ILE A 965 -45.30 -8.83 -11.18
C ILE A 965 -45.66 -8.81 -9.70
N GLN A 966 -44.85 -9.45 -8.84
CA GLN A 966 -45.05 -9.43 -7.39
C GLN A 966 -44.98 -8.01 -6.81
N GLU A 967 -44.02 -7.20 -7.28
CA GLU A 967 -43.89 -5.79 -6.86
C GLU A 967 -45.14 -4.98 -7.25
N ARG A 968 -45.65 -5.16 -8.47
CA ARG A 968 -46.89 -4.55 -8.94
C ARG A 968 -48.11 -5.05 -8.17
N ALA A 969 -48.14 -6.33 -7.78
CA ALA A 969 -49.19 -6.89 -6.94
C ALA A 969 -49.23 -6.23 -5.56
N VAL A 970 -48.06 -6.04 -4.92
CA VAL A 970 -47.95 -5.33 -3.64
C VAL A 970 -48.40 -3.87 -3.76
N ALA A 971 -48.01 -3.17 -4.83
CA ALA A 971 -48.45 -1.79 -5.09
C ALA A 971 -49.98 -1.69 -5.24
N LYS A 972 -50.58 -2.59 -6.04
CA LYS A 972 -52.04 -2.65 -6.25
C LYS A 972 -52.78 -2.99 -4.95
N ALA A 973 -52.27 -3.94 -4.16
CA ALA A 973 -52.82 -4.32 -2.85
C ALA A 973 -52.74 -3.17 -1.82
N ALA A 974 -51.72 -2.31 -1.92
CA ALA A 974 -51.61 -1.09 -1.14
C ALA A 974 -52.51 0.06 -1.62
N GLY A 975 -53.37 -0.17 -2.62
CA GLY A 975 -54.31 0.82 -3.16
C GLY A 975 -53.70 1.82 -4.15
N LYS A 976 -52.49 1.58 -4.65
CA LYS A 976 -51.90 2.40 -5.71
C LYS A 976 -52.50 2.05 -7.07
N GLU A 977 -52.64 3.06 -7.93
CA GLU A 977 -52.96 2.86 -9.33
C GLU A 977 -51.75 2.28 -10.07
N VAL A 978 -51.93 1.14 -10.74
CA VAL A 978 -50.86 0.42 -11.45
C VAL A 978 -51.19 0.39 -12.94
N GLY A 979 -50.21 0.77 -13.76
CA GLY A 979 -50.32 0.75 -15.22
C GLY A 979 -50.40 -0.67 -15.81
N PRO A 980 -50.67 -0.80 -17.11
CA PRO A 980 -50.75 -2.11 -17.78
C PRO A 980 -49.46 -2.92 -17.64
N VAL A 981 -49.57 -4.15 -17.15
CA VAL A 981 -48.45 -5.12 -17.11
C VAL A 981 -48.66 -6.16 -18.21
N VAL A 982 -47.70 -6.27 -19.12
CA VAL A 982 -47.74 -7.16 -20.29
C VAL A 982 -46.60 -8.16 -20.20
N LEU A 983 -46.91 -9.45 -20.39
CA LEU A 983 -45.94 -10.53 -20.34
C LEU A 983 -45.99 -11.38 -21.61
N TYR A 984 -44.89 -11.43 -22.34
CA TYR A 984 -44.61 -12.40 -23.39
C TYR A 984 -43.75 -13.51 -22.80
N PHE A 985 -44.26 -14.73 -22.75
CA PHE A 985 -43.51 -15.89 -22.24
C PHE A 985 -43.29 -16.93 -23.32
N GLY A 986 -42.04 -17.32 -23.53
CA GLY A 986 -41.65 -18.34 -24.48
C GLY A 986 -41.00 -19.56 -23.82
N SER A 987 -41.43 -20.76 -24.22
CA SER A 987 -40.77 -22.02 -23.84
C SER A 987 -40.92 -23.10 -24.91
N ARG A 988 -40.35 -24.30 -24.68
CA ARG A 988 -40.45 -25.41 -25.63
C ARG A 988 -41.86 -25.99 -25.68
N ASN A 989 -42.42 -26.33 -24.53
CA ASN A 989 -43.70 -27.03 -24.42
C ASN A 989 -44.49 -26.48 -23.23
N ARG A 990 -45.80 -26.25 -23.39
CA ARG A 990 -46.64 -25.76 -22.30
C ARG A 990 -46.68 -26.73 -21.12
N ARG A 991 -46.85 -28.02 -21.41
CA ARG A 991 -46.99 -29.05 -20.37
C ARG A 991 -45.73 -29.21 -19.50
N ASN A 992 -44.55 -29.00 -20.07
CA ASN A 992 -43.30 -29.33 -19.40
C ASN A 992 -42.55 -28.10 -18.88
N GLU A 993 -42.71 -26.93 -19.52
CA GLU A 993 -41.92 -25.72 -19.24
C GLU A 993 -42.77 -24.46 -19.06
N TYR A 994 -44.07 -24.57 -18.74
CA TYR A 994 -44.85 -23.40 -18.35
C TYR A 994 -44.60 -23.03 -16.89
N LEU A 995 -43.43 -22.45 -16.66
CA LEU A 995 -42.90 -22.08 -15.34
C LEU A 995 -43.85 -21.10 -14.64
N TYR A 996 -44.27 -21.43 -13.42
CA TYR A 996 -45.24 -20.66 -12.62
C TYR A 996 -46.58 -20.42 -13.31
N GLY A 997 -47.02 -21.30 -14.22
CA GLY A 997 -48.25 -21.11 -14.99
C GLY A 997 -49.49 -20.82 -14.13
N GLU A 998 -49.66 -21.54 -13.01
CA GLU A 998 -50.78 -21.33 -12.08
C GLU A 998 -50.77 -19.92 -11.45
N GLU A 999 -49.59 -19.43 -11.04
CA GLU A 999 -49.40 -18.09 -10.47
C GLU A 999 -49.67 -17.00 -11.52
N LEU A 1000 -49.16 -17.18 -12.75
CA LEU A 1000 -49.35 -16.23 -13.85
C LEU A 1000 -50.82 -16.16 -14.31
N GLU A 1001 -51.50 -17.30 -14.43
CA GLU A 1001 -52.92 -17.35 -14.79
C GLU A 1001 -53.80 -16.70 -13.72
N ALA A 1002 -53.45 -16.83 -12.44
CA ALA A 1002 -54.13 -16.14 -11.34
C ALA A 1002 -53.98 -14.61 -11.44
N TYR A 1003 -52.76 -14.09 -11.63
CA TYR A 1003 -52.54 -12.65 -11.81
C TYR A 1003 -53.24 -12.07 -13.05
N HIS A 1004 -53.40 -12.87 -14.11
CA HIS A 1004 -54.17 -12.47 -15.28
C HIS A 1004 -55.68 -12.43 -15.00
N ALA A 1005 -56.22 -13.43 -14.31
CA ALA A 1005 -57.63 -13.46 -13.92
C ALA A 1005 -58.00 -12.29 -12.98
N GLU A 1006 -57.08 -11.87 -12.12
CA GLU A 1006 -57.23 -10.70 -11.22
C GLU A 1006 -56.99 -9.35 -11.92
N GLY A 1007 -56.67 -9.36 -13.22
CA GLY A 1007 -56.40 -8.16 -14.02
C GLY A 1007 -55.19 -7.37 -13.56
N LEU A 1008 -54.20 -8.01 -12.91
CA LEU A 1008 -52.88 -7.41 -12.69
C LEU A 1008 -52.04 -7.54 -13.97
N LEU A 1009 -51.95 -8.75 -14.51
CA LEU A 1009 -51.41 -8.98 -15.86
C LEU A 1009 -52.49 -8.62 -16.88
N SER A 1010 -52.35 -7.44 -17.48
CA SER A 1010 -53.29 -6.92 -18.47
C SER A 1010 -53.29 -7.71 -19.77
N HIS A 1011 -52.15 -8.31 -20.14
CA HIS A 1011 -52.01 -9.13 -21.34
C HIS A 1011 -50.94 -10.21 -21.16
N MET A 1012 -51.19 -11.40 -21.76
CA MET A 1012 -50.26 -12.52 -21.75
C MET A 1012 -50.10 -13.13 -23.15
N GLY A 1013 -48.93 -12.92 -23.76
CA GLY A 1013 -48.53 -13.53 -25.02
C GLY A 1013 -47.73 -14.82 -24.78
N LEU A 1014 -48.40 -15.97 -24.77
CA LEU A 1014 -47.76 -17.27 -24.52
C LEU A 1014 -47.33 -17.94 -25.84
N ALA A 1015 -46.06 -18.32 -25.93
CA ALA A 1015 -45.48 -18.99 -27.10
C ALA A 1015 -44.81 -20.33 -26.74
N PHE A 1016 -45.26 -21.41 -27.35
CA PHE A 1016 -44.72 -22.76 -27.16
C PHE A 1016 -44.24 -23.32 -28.50
N SER A 1017 -42.93 -23.49 -28.64
CA SER A 1017 -42.32 -23.75 -29.95
C SER A 1017 -42.43 -25.20 -30.44
N ARG A 1018 -42.79 -26.15 -29.57
CA ARG A 1018 -42.82 -27.61 -29.87
C ARG A 1018 -44.21 -28.25 -29.68
N ASP A 1019 -45.25 -27.50 -29.34
CA ASP A 1019 -46.59 -28.04 -29.11
C ASP A 1019 -47.40 -28.25 -30.40
N GLN A 1020 -46.94 -27.67 -31.51
CA GLN A 1020 -47.56 -27.75 -32.84
C GLN A 1020 -46.51 -27.85 -33.95
N LYS A 1021 -46.94 -28.13 -35.19
CA LYS A 1021 -46.04 -28.35 -36.34
C LYS A 1021 -45.24 -27.11 -36.73
N GLU A 1022 -45.88 -25.93 -36.72
CA GLU A 1022 -45.23 -24.65 -37.01
C GLU A 1022 -44.66 -24.04 -35.72
N LYS A 1023 -43.40 -23.59 -35.76
CA LYS A 1023 -42.75 -23.04 -34.56
C LYS A 1023 -43.32 -21.67 -34.22
N VAL A 1024 -43.92 -21.55 -33.04
CA VAL A 1024 -44.43 -20.27 -32.52
C VAL A 1024 -43.48 -19.76 -31.45
N TYR A 1025 -42.96 -18.54 -31.64
CA TYR A 1025 -42.06 -17.85 -30.73
C TYR A 1025 -42.66 -16.51 -30.26
N ILE A 1026 -42.03 -15.87 -29.27
CA ILE A 1026 -42.55 -14.64 -28.65
C ILE A 1026 -42.69 -13.48 -29.66
N GLN A 1027 -41.79 -13.37 -30.64
CA GLN A 1027 -41.86 -12.35 -31.68
C GLN A 1027 -43.13 -12.48 -32.53
N HIS A 1028 -43.63 -13.69 -32.76
CA HIS A 1028 -44.88 -13.90 -33.48
C HIS A 1028 -46.07 -13.36 -32.68
N LYS A 1029 -46.07 -13.56 -31.37
CA LYS A 1029 -47.09 -13.00 -30.46
C LYS A 1029 -46.99 -11.48 -30.38
N MET A 1030 -45.78 -10.94 -30.30
CA MET A 1030 -45.57 -9.50 -30.34
C MET A 1030 -46.04 -8.88 -31.66
N MET A 1031 -45.85 -9.56 -32.81
CA MET A 1031 -46.38 -9.11 -34.10
C MET A 1031 -47.91 -9.19 -34.18
N GLU A 1032 -48.54 -10.21 -33.58
CA GLU A 1032 -50.01 -10.26 -33.44
C GLU A 1032 -50.53 -9.07 -32.63
N ASP A 1033 -49.76 -8.61 -31.63
CA ASP A 1033 -50.12 -7.53 -30.70
C ASP A 1033 -49.49 -6.16 -31.07
N ALA A 1034 -49.04 -5.97 -32.31
CA ALA A 1034 -48.19 -4.82 -32.65
C ALA A 1034 -48.88 -3.45 -32.44
N GLU A 1035 -50.21 -3.38 -32.56
CA GLU A 1035 -51.01 -2.19 -32.26
C GLU A 1035 -50.97 -1.82 -30.76
N LEU A 1036 -51.06 -2.83 -29.89
CA LEU A 1036 -50.98 -2.67 -28.43
C LEU A 1036 -49.57 -2.23 -28.01
N LEU A 1037 -48.54 -2.86 -28.57
CA LEU A 1037 -47.15 -2.50 -28.31
C LEU A 1037 -46.86 -1.05 -28.73
N HIS A 1038 -47.38 -0.64 -29.89
CA HIS A 1038 -47.27 0.75 -30.34
C HIS A 1038 -47.92 1.72 -29.35
N ASP A 1039 -49.18 1.49 -28.94
CA ASP A 1039 -49.87 2.37 -27.97
C ASP A 1039 -49.10 2.48 -26.65
N TYR A 1040 -48.63 1.35 -26.12
CA TYR A 1040 -48.02 1.33 -24.80
C TYR A 1040 -46.61 1.95 -24.80
N LEU A 1041 -45.81 1.72 -25.84
CA LEU A 1041 -44.47 2.29 -25.94
C LEU A 1041 -44.48 3.77 -26.32
N ILE A 1042 -45.31 4.16 -27.29
CA ILE A 1042 -45.32 5.54 -27.82
C ILE A 1042 -46.28 6.44 -27.02
N ASN A 1043 -47.56 6.09 -26.96
CA ASN A 1043 -48.57 7.02 -26.42
C ASN A 1043 -48.58 7.04 -24.90
N LYS A 1044 -48.25 5.92 -24.25
CA LYS A 1044 -48.28 5.78 -22.79
C LYS A 1044 -46.89 5.75 -22.14
N ASN A 1045 -45.83 5.96 -22.94
CA ASN A 1045 -44.44 6.06 -22.47
C ASN A 1045 -44.04 4.87 -21.57
N GLY A 1046 -44.39 3.66 -22.01
CA GLY A 1046 -44.07 2.40 -21.32
C GLY A 1046 -42.63 1.95 -21.51
N HIS A 1047 -42.20 1.00 -20.70
CA HIS A 1047 -40.86 0.42 -20.76
C HIS A 1047 -40.92 -1.03 -21.26
N PHE A 1048 -39.91 -1.41 -22.03
CA PHE A 1048 -39.73 -2.74 -22.59
C PHE A 1048 -38.53 -3.45 -21.97
N TYR A 1049 -38.71 -4.71 -21.60
CA TYR A 1049 -37.69 -5.56 -21.00
C TYR A 1049 -37.63 -6.91 -21.69
N LEU A 1050 -36.43 -7.39 -22.02
CA LEU A 1050 -36.19 -8.74 -22.52
C LEU A 1050 -35.20 -9.46 -21.61
N CYS A 1051 -35.53 -10.68 -21.19
CA CYS A 1051 -34.61 -11.55 -20.45
C CYS A 1051 -34.61 -12.95 -21.05
N GLY A 1052 -33.42 -13.48 -21.39
CA GLY A 1052 -33.29 -14.79 -22.05
C GLY A 1052 -31.98 -15.01 -22.81
N PRO A 1053 -31.93 -15.99 -23.74
CA PRO A 1053 -30.75 -16.19 -24.59
C PRO A 1053 -30.60 -15.07 -25.62
N THR A 1054 -29.40 -14.94 -26.21
CA THR A 1054 -29.05 -13.90 -27.20
C THR A 1054 -29.66 -14.07 -28.60
N TRP A 1055 -29.89 -15.31 -29.06
CA TRP A 1055 -30.36 -15.59 -30.42
C TRP A 1055 -31.70 -14.94 -30.88
N PRO A 1056 -32.71 -14.68 -30.02
CA PRO A 1056 -33.98 -14.08 -30.43
C PRO A 1056 -33.98 -12.55 -30.37
N VAL A 1057 -32.90 -11.91 -29.93
CA VAL A 1057 -32.83 -10.44 -29.79
C VAL A 1057 -33.15 -9.70 -31.10
N PRO A 1058 -32.59 -10.10 -32.27
CA PRO A 1058 -32.92 -9.45 -33.53
C PRO A 1058 -34.42 -9.57 -33.87
N ASP A 1059 -34.97 -10.78 -33.75
CA ASP A 1059 -36.38 -11.04 -34.07
C ASP A 1059 -37.35 -10.26 -33.18
N VAL A 1060 -37.01 -10.08 -31.90
CA VAL A 1060 -37.79 -9.29 -30.94
C VAL A 1060 -37.72 -7.79 -31.29
N LYS A 1061 -36.53 -7.29 -31.65
CA LYS A 1061 -36.35 -5.92 -32.14
C LYS A 1061 -37.21 -5.69 -33.39
N ASP A 1062 -37.19 -6.62 -34.34
CA ASP A 1062 -37.97 -6.55 -35.58
C ASP A 1062 -39.48 -6.53 -35.31
N ALA A 1063 -39.96 -7.29 -34.32
CA ALA A 1063 -41.37 -7.25 -33.91
C ALA A 1063 -41.79 -5.89 -33.33
N VAL A 1064 -40.92 -5.23 -32.54
CA VAL A 1064 -41.18 -3.88 -32.02
C VAL A 1064 -41.18 -2.85 -33.16
N VAL A 1065 -40.17 -2.92 -34.05
CA VAL A 1065 -40.08 -2.05 -35.23
C VAL A 1065 -41.30 -2.22 -36.13
N TYR A 1066 -41.78 -3.45 -36.32
CA TYR A 1066 -43.00 -3.74 -37.06
C TYR A 1066 -44.23 -3.01 -36.49
N GLY A 1067 -44.39 -2.99 -35.16
CA GLY A 1067 -45.46 -2.25 -34.49
C GLY A 1067 -45.36 -0.74 -34.72
N LEU A 1068 -44.17 -0.17 -34.54
CA LEU A 1068 -43.91 1.26 -34.75
C LEU A 1068 -44.16 1.70 -36.20
N LYS A 1069 -43.78 0.86 -37.17
CA LYS A 1069 -43.95 1.15 -38.60
C LYS A 1069 -45.40 1.11 -39.03
N ASN A 1070 -46.10 0.01 -38.74
CA ASN A 1070 -47.44 -0.22 -39.28
C ASN A 1070 -48.54 0.54 -38.53
N PHE A 1071 -48.34 0.84 -37.24
CA PHE A 1071 -49.34 1.49 -36.40
C PHE A 1071 -48.94 2.91 -35.95
N GLY A 1072 -47.65 3.26 -35.99
CA GLY A 1072 -47.15 4.61 -35.68
C GLY A 1072 -46.80 5.47 -36.89
N GLY A 1073 -46.75 4.90 -38.10
CA GLY A 1073 -46.36 5.63 -39.32
C GLY A 1073 -44.90 6.09 -39.32
N ILE A 1074 -44.05 5.51 -38.47
CA ILE A 1074 -42.62 5.80 -38.37
C ILE A 1074 -41.87 4.93 -39.39
N ASP A 1075 -40.94 5.50 -40.14
CA ASP A 1075 -40.10 4.70 -41.03
C ASP A 1075 -39.15 3.77 -40.23
N GLU A 1076 -38.62 2.75 -40.91
CA GLU A 1076 -37.85 1.68 -40.27
C GLU A 1076 -36.50 2.14 -39.70
N ALA A 1077 -35.87 3.13 -40.34
CA ALA A 1077 -34.61 3.71 -39.89
C ALA A 1077 -34.83 4.52 -38.60
N LYS A 1078 -35.86 5.35 -38.58
CA LYS A 1078 -36.25 6.18 -37.44
C LYS A 1078 -36.78 5.34 -36.28
N ALA A 1079 -37.50 4.25 -36.55
CA ALA A 1079 -37.92 3.30 -35.51
C ALA A 1079 -36.71 2.61 -34.86
N SER A 1080 -35.68 2.29 -35.66
CA SER A 1080 -34.44 1.72 -35.14
C SER A 1080 -33.65 2.72 -34.30
N GLU A 1081 -33.56 3.97 -34.74
CA GLU A 1081 -32.92 5.08 -33.99
C GLU A 1081 -33.62 5.33 -32.64
N LEU A 1082 -34.96 5.33 -32.63
CA LEU A 1082 -35.75 5.49 -31.42
C LEU A 1082 -35.52 4.36 -30.40
N ILE A 1083 -35.32 3.12 -30.87
CA ILE A 1083 -34.98 2.00 -29.98
C ILE A 1083 -33.59 2.20 -29.35
N GLU A 1084 -32.61 2.73 -30.10
CA GLU A 1084 -31.30 3.05 -29.52
C GLU A 1084 -31.41 4.21 -28.51
N GLU A 1085 -32.22 5.25 -28.79
CA GLU A 1085 -32.53 6.31 -27.82
C GLU A 1085 -33.20 5.75 -26.55
N TRP A 1086 -34.13 4.79 -26.69
CA TRP A 1086 -34.76 4.13 -25.54
C TRP A 1086 -33.80 3.25 -24.74
N LYS A 1087 -32.76 2.68 -25.35
CA LYS A 1087 -31.72 1.98 -24.60
C LYS A 1087 -30.91 2.96 -23.76
N GLU A 1088 -30.55 4.11 -24.32
CA GLU A 1088 -29.84 5.18 -23.60
C GLU A 1088 -30.69 5.74 -22.45
N GLN A 1089 -32.01 5.82 -22.63
CA GLN A 1089 -32.96 6.25 -21.59
C GLN A 1089 -33.38 5.14 -20.61
N GLU A 1090 -32.80 3.94 -20.69
CA GLU A 1090 -33.18 2.77 -19.87
C GLU A 1090 -34.68 2.39 -19.96
N LYS A 1091 -35.31 2.72 -21.10
CA LYS A 1091 -36.69 2.34 -21.45
C LYS A 1091 -36.77 1.05 -22.24
N TYR A 1092 -35.68 0.65 -22.89
CA TYR A 1092 -35.57 -0.60 -23.64
C TYR A 1092 -34.38 -1.39 -23.12
N VAL A 1093 -34.62 -2.27 -22.14
CA VAL A 1093 -33.56 -2.96 -21.38
C VAL A 1093 -33.50 -4.43 -21.77
N LEU A 1094 -32.29 -4.91 -22.10
CA LEU A 1094 -32.03 -6.28 -22.51
C LEU A 1094 -31.04 -6.94 -21.53
N GLU A 1095 -31.45 -8.00 -20.84
CA GLU A 1095 -30.56 -8.87 -20.07
C GLU A 1095 -30.50 -10.24 -20.72
N VAL A 1096 -29.50 -10.43 -21.59
CA VAL A 1096 -29.36 -11.66 -22.37
C VAL A 1096 -28.02 -12.36 -22.12
N TYR A 1097 -28.05 -13.69 -22.14
CA TYR A 1097 -26.92 -14.55 -21.77
C TYR A 1097 -26.58 -15.60 -22.84
#